data_AF-A0A8S4RIQ5-F1
#
_entry.id   AF-A0A8S4RIQ5-F1
#
_cell.length_a   1.000
_cell.length_b   1.000
_cell.length_c   1.000
_cell.angle_alpha   90.00
_cell.angle_beta   90.00
_cell.angle_gamma   90.00
#
_symmetry.space_group_name_H-M   'P 1'
#
loop_
_entity.id
_entity.type
_entity.pdbx_description
1 polymer ?
#
loop_
_entity_poly.entity_id
_entity_poly.type
_entity_poly.pdbx_seq_one_letter_code
_entity_poly.pdbx_strand_id
1 'polypeptide(L)'
;MDSAEAAALSAGSSSIDGSPGSYYDARWLNVHADDGTLSARARRLLLSPSRHFDHIAVNTSYSAVLMPPRINTEAMSWPPEDGYSHHARDFYDFRSSNWFVEAATSPKDLVILIDDSDELSSSNRQLAKSTAIALLDTLGPNDFVNVYRYSDSVSELHPCYTKMLAQAVPETIRELKSAVWAGDATGGAANLTGALTSAFEILYRYNRTGLGCQCNQAIAVIGAGGGAGGVTAVFRAWNWPHMPVRIFTYRVGGDAAAGKTMKEMACNNKEEKASYEVLDLLNFNYMSLFYPGFHVTINDHDEVRQKVLHFVEVLARPMVMYQTMHPVHWSPVYVGGRSSTLDDDGMGQLMTSVTVPIFDRRNHTQREANLLGVVGTDVPVEQIKKLVAPYKLGVNGYSFMLDNNGHVLYHPDLRPLYTNEEYTETLRPLYSSVDLTDVELLVDYDENARVNLTSLLFELRHDMIEQREGETEMGVKVQYEGMRRVATRRQRYFYSPVDGTPYSLAAVLPDGYGMYELQAEQEIKHSPINVTEYFKGDNWKVHPDWVYCEYASTSEQTFNSPEEQLLHFLTRAGRPGWKWMSLRPRALTLHNAHKKQDRDSYYCDKTLVQSLVRDAMVIKELDAHTGHASHHNQQGRFHKFVVTLSFIATRSGLLKWTENVNTSRSADSSEPHFSEKHARAFDSEWYRRAVEHHSIEPESFVFSVPFRDGSEAEDFSGKPPLVLATHAVFVESRGHRAPAAVVGLHFKLDSLAKHFLNVTSTCTAGSVCKKTCAGDELDCYILDDNGFIILSEDASQTGRFFGQVDGTIMDSLVQDRIYKKVTVHDHQGRCPDSRNPFSGSSNKLSPLKPLSWLGGYVTNLLAVWFPLWDTAHARAHPHGEEEIDYEDYENEDLESDDELDRDRGTYEIIIDGIGASDRHDVPVVSPGPPREPPREAARSAAVRPCDTSAELFTLQSTRLNAAQPLKGKLTNCHNSGCERKSRSSHAAAAPVQDLCSQYSPPSLYDLS
;
A
#
# COMPACT_ATOMS: atom_id res chain seq x y z
N MET A 1 16.08 -27.72 0.02
CA MET A 1 16.52 -28.11 1.38
C MET A 1 17.46 -29.31 1.28
N ASP A 2 16.99 -30.54 1.02
CA ASP A 2 17.80 -31.78 0.99
C ASP A 2 19.20 -31.68 0.35
N SER A 3 19.28 -31.10 -0.85
CA SER A 3 20.54 -30.98 -1.60
C SER A 3 21.60 -30.12 -0.90
N ALA A 4 21.18 -29.15 -0.08
CA ALA A 4 22.08 -28.30 0.71
C ALA A 4 22.60 -29.04 1.95
N GLU A 5 21.74 -29.83 2.63
CA GLU A 5 22.17 -30.70 3.73
C GLU A 5 23.16 -31.77 3.21
N ALA A 6 22.86 -32.39 2.07
CA ALA A 6 23.75 -33.36 1.42
C ALA A 6 25.08 -32.72 0.98
N ALA A 7 25.06 -31.48 0.46
CA ALA A 7 26.28 -30.75 0.14
C ALA A 7 27.14 -30.48 1.39
N ALA A 8 26.53 -30.01 2.48
CA ALA A 8 27.21 -29.78 3.76
C ALA A 8 27.81 -31.06 4.37
N LEU A 9 27.13 -32.20 4.23
CA LEU A 9 27.66 -33.52 4.61
C LEU A 9 28.86 -33.96 3.74
N SER A 10 28.88 -33.58 2.46
CA SER A 10 29.96 -33.92 1.53
C SER A 10 31.20 -33.00 1.63
N ALA A 11 31.06 -31.85 2.28
CA ALA A 11 32.11 -30.84 2.44
C ALA A 11 33.18 -31.28 3.46
N GLY A 12 34.09 -32.15 3.03
CA GLY A 12 35.27 -32.54 3.79
C GLY A 12 36.18 -31.34 4.11
N SER A 13 36.96 -31.43 5.19
CA SER A 13 37.84 -30.37 5.71
C SER A 13 39.12 -30.17 4.88
N SER A 14 39.03 -30.24 3.55
CA SER A 14 40.16 -30.31 2.61
C SER A 14 40.41 -29.03 1.82
N SER A 15 39.72 -27.93 2.12
CA SER A 15 40.05 -26.59 1.59
C SER A 15 41.08 -25.88 2.50
N ILE A 16 42.28 -26.47 2.62
CA ILE A 16 43.43 -25.83 3.29
C ILE A 16 44.16 -24.87 2.33
N ASP A 17 44.10 -25.13 1.03
CA ASP A 17 44.52 -24.17 0.01
C ASP A 17 43.50 -23.03 -0.10
N GLY A 18 43.90 -21.83 0.35
CA GLY A 18 43.10 -20.60 0.41
C GLY A 18 42.74 -19.97 -0.93
N SER A 19 42.44 -20.78 -1.95
CA SER A 19 41.82 -20.34 -3.19
C SER A 19 40.31 -20.20 -2.98
N PRO A 20 39.72 -18.98 -3.04
CA PRO A 20 38.29 -18.82 -2.88
C PRO A 20 37.56 -19.49 -4.06
N GLY A 21 36.59 -20.34 -3.73
CA GLY A 21 35.74 -21.00 -4.75
C GLY A 21 35.10 -19.98 -5.69
N SER A 22 34.92 -20.33 -6.96
CA SER A 22 34.52 -19.38 -7.99
C SER A 22 33.03 -18.99 -7.92
N TYR A 23 32.68 -18.04 -7.05
CA TYR A 23 31.33 -17.45 -6.96
C TYR A 23 31.22 -16.09 -7.70
N TYR A 24 30.00 -15.56 -7.81
CA TYR A 24 29.71 -14.24 -8.34
C TYR A 24 29.17 -13.34 -7.21
N ASP A 25 29.94 -12.36 -6.73
CA ASP A 25 29.45 -11.41 -5.72
C ASP A 25 28.43 -10.46 -6.36
N ALA A 26 27.21 -10.42 -5.82
CA ALA A 26 26.10 -9.62 -6.35
C ALA A 26 26.44 -8.11 -6.43
N ARG A 27 27.32 -7.62 -5.56
CA ARG A 27 27.75 -6.21 -5.48
C ARG A 27 28.79 -5.82 -6.54
N TRP A 28 29.40 -6.81 -7.19
CA TRP A 28 30.47 -6.64 -8.18
C TRP A 28 30.15 -7.32 -9.53
N LEU A 29 28.86 -7.62 -9.78
CA LEU A 29 28.39 -8.11 -11.08
C LEU A 29 28.47 -7.01 -12.13
N ASN A 30 29.23 -7.26 -13.21
CA ASN A 30 29.36 -6.33 -14.35
C ASN A 30 29.75 -4.89 -13.96
N VAL A 31 30.42 -4.67 -12.81
CA VAL A 31 30.90 -3.34 -12.40
C VAL A 31 32.15 -2.98 -13.22
N HIS A 32 32.04 -1.89 -13.99
CA HIS A 32 33.13 -1.33 -14.77
C HIS A 32 33.86 -0.23 -13.99
N ALA A 33 35.13 0.00 -14.31
CA ALA A 33 35.90 1.16 -13.89
C ALA A 33 35.75 2.29 -14.94
N ASP A 34 36.27 3.48 -14.63
CA ASP A 34 36.14 4.69 -15.48
C ASP A 34 36.80 4.54 -16.86
N ASP A 35 37.72 3.58 -17.04
CA ASP A 35 38.35 3.21 -18.31
C ASP A 35 37.52 2.21 -19.15
N GLY A 36 36.32 1.85 -18.67
CA GLY A 36 35.44 0.87 -19.30
C GLY A 36 35.86 -0.59 -19.10
N THR A 37 36.98 -0.88 -18.45
CA THR A 37 37.37 -2.25 -18.08
C THR A 37 36.53 -2.75 -16.91
N LEU A 38 36.54 -4.07 -16.65
CA LEU A 38 35.90 -4.62 -15.45
C LEU A 38 36.76 -4.30 -14.23
N SER A 39 36.14 -3.77 -13.17
CA SER A 39 36.83 -3.48 -11.91
C SER A 39 37.53 -4.73 -11.36
N ALA A 40 38.64 -4.57 -10.62
CA ALA A 40 39.52 -5.67 -10.24
C ALA A 40 38.88 -6.77 -9.36
N ARG A 41 37.75 -6.48 -8.70
CA ARG A 41 36.92 -7.46 -7.96
C ARG A 41 35.69 -7.96 -8.76
N ALA A 42 35.38 -7.32 -9.89
CA ALA A 42 34.19 -7.58 -10.68
C ALA A 42 34.30 -8.83 -11.55
N ARG A 43 33.14 -9.44 -11.82
CA ARG A 43 33.02 -10.60 -12.72
C ARG A 43 31.93 -10.36 -13.74
N ARG A 44 32.24 -10.66 -15.00
CA ARG A 44 31.26 -10.59 -16.08
C ARG A 44 30.29 -11.75 -15.98
N LEU A 45 29.01 -11.44 -15.87
CA LEU A 45 27.91 -12.39 -15.96
C LEU A 45 26.98 -11.92 -17.08
N LEU A 46 26.76 -12.76 -18.08
CA LEU A 46 25.81 -12.42 -19.14
C LEU A 46 24.40 -12.47 -18.57
N LEU A 47 23.75 -11.31 -18.51
CA LEU A 47 22.35 -11.17 -18.10
C LEU A 47 21.48 -11.04 -19.35
N SER A 48 20.30 -11.64 -19.30
CA SER A 48 19.29 -11.60 -20.36
C SER A 48 17.92 -11.30 -19.77
N PRO A 49 17.11 -10.40 -20.35
CA PRO A 49 15.73 -10.16 -19.91
C PRO A 49 14.93 -11.47 -19.82
N SER A 50 14.29 -11.72 -18.68
CA SER A 50 13.47 -12.93 -18.47
C SER A 50 12.03 -12.57 -18.13
N ARG A 51 11.08 -13.10 -18.91
CA ARG A 51 9.64 -12.96 -18.65
C ARG A 51 9.19 -13.58 -17.33
N HIS A 52 9.97 -14.49 -16.74
CA HIS A 52 9.67 -15.05 -15.41
C HIS A 52 9.98 -14.05 -14.27
N PHE A 53 10.90 -13.11 -14.51
CA PHE A 53 11.29 -12.06 -13.57
C PHE A 53 10.96 -10.69 -14.19
N ASP A 54 9.78 -10.57 -14.81
CA ASP A 54 9.20 -9.31 -15.26
C ASP A 54 10.16 -8.46 -16.11
N HIS A 55 10.80 -9.16 -17.06
CA HIS A 55 11.79 -8.64 -18.02
C HIS A 55 13.10 -8.11 -17.41
N ILE A 56 13.32 -8.25 -16.10
CA ILE A 56 14.60 -8.01 -15.44
C ILE A 56 15.69 -8.89 -16.09
N ALA A 57 16.86 -8.29 -16.31
CA ALA A 57 18.00 -8.99 -16.89
C ALA A 57 18.65 -9.92 -15.85
N VAL A 58 18.49 -11.23 -16.03
CA VAL A 58 18.94 -12.27 -15.09
C VAL A 58 19.84 -13.30 -15.78
N ASN A 59 20.51 -14.15 -14.99
CA ASN A 59 21.15 -15.36 -15.49
C ASN A 59 20.43 -16.60 -14.94
N THR A 60 20.08 -17.55 -15.81
CA THR A 60 19.36 -18.78 -15.44
C THR A 60 20.28 -20.00 -15.25
N SER A 61 21.60 -19.83 -15.38
CA SER A 61 22.61 -20.91 -15.28
C SER A 61 23.47 -20.80 -14.03
N TYR A 62 23.66 -19.60 -13.47
CA TYR A 62 24.50 -19.32 -12.32
C TYR A 62 23.80 -18.37 -11.33
N SER A 63 23.84 -18.71 -10.04
CA SER A 63 23.37 -17.85 -8.96
C SER A 63 24.44 -16.83 -8.55
N ALA A 64 23.99 -15.62 -8.18
CA ALA A 64 24.81 -14.65 -7.48
C ALA A 64 24.82 -14.90 -5.96
N VAL A 65 25.81 -14.36 -5.26
CA VAL A 65 25.94 -14.43 -3.80
C VAL A 65 26.03 -13.01 -3.24
N LEU A 66 25.08 -12.63 -2.38
CA LEU A 66 25.13 -11.37 -1.64
C LEU A 66 25.85 -11.59 -0.31
N MET A 67 27.03 -10.99 -0.16
CA MET A 67 27.80 -11.04 1.09
C MET A 67 27.51 -9.78 1.94
N PRO A 68 27.15 -9.92 3.23
CA PRO A 68 26.91 -8.77 4.11
C PRO A 68 28.12 -7.81 4.18
N PRO A 69 27.90 -6.48 4.14
CA PRO A 69 28.91 -5.42 4.21
C PRO A 69 29.98 -5.49 5.32
N ARG A 70 29.80 -6.32 6.34
CA ARG A 70 30.70 -6.45 7.50
C ARG A 70 31.48 -7.78 7.53
N ILE A 71 31.21 -8.69 6.60
CA ILE A 71 31.93 -9.98 6.46
C ILE A 71 33.11 -9.87 5.47
N ASN A 72 33.12 -8.82 4.64
CA ASN A 72 34.28 -8.39 3.88
C ASN A 72 34.41 -6.87 4.04
N THR A 73 35.56 -6.37 4.49
CA THR A 73 35.79 -4.93 4.66
C THR A 73 35.66 -4.18 3.34
N GLU A 74 35.07 -2.99 3.37
CA GLU A 74 34.66 -2.18 2.20
C GLU A 74 33.40 -2.72 1.49
N ALA A 75 32.26 -2.03 1.65
CA ALA A 75 31.05 -2.34 0.90
C ALA A 75 30.05 -1.17 0.84
N MET A 76 29.42 -1.02 -0.33
CA MET A 76 28.20 -0.24 -0.54
C MET A 76 26.96 -1.16 -0.42
N SER A 77 25.78 -0.56 -0.38
CA SER A 77 24.48 -1.23 -0.31
C SER A 77 24.06 -1.92 -1.63
N TRP A 78 23.02 -2.74 -1.56
CA TRP A 78 22.31 -3.32 -2.70
C TRP A 78 20.80 -3.26 -2.42
N PRO A 79 19.90 -2.94 -3.38
CA PRO A 79 20.15 -2.70 -4.81
C PRO A 79 21.04 -1.47 -5.10
N PRO A 80 21.57 -1.32 -6.34
CA PRO A 80 22.24 -0.10 -6.78
C PRO A 80 21.28 1.10 -6.78
N GLU A 81 21.83 2.31 -6.72
CA GLU A 81 21.04 3.54 -6.74
C GLU A 81 20.43 3.83 -8.13
N ASP A 82 19.10 3.87 -8.22
CA ASP A 82 18.42 4.86 -9.04
C ASP A 82 18.39 6.16 -8.20
N GLY A 83 19.27 7.11 -8.53
CA GLY A 83 19.83 8.07 -7.55
C GLY A 83 18.95 9.24 -7.10
N TYR A 84 17.93 9.00 -6.27
CA TYR A 84 17.12 10.05 -5.63
C TYR A 84 16.78 9.83 -4.13
N SER A 85 17.62 9.11 -3.35
CA SER A 85 17.48 9.09 -1.88
C SER A 85 18.79 9.40 -1.14
N HIS A 86 18.80 10.49 -0.38
CA HIS A 86 19.91 10.90 0.49
C HIS A 86 19.67 10.60 1.98
N HIS A 87 18.70 9.75 2.32
CA HIS A 87 18.32 9.45 3.70
C HIS A 87 18.34 7.94 3.99
N ALA A 88 18.92 7.56 5.13
CA ALA A 88 19.12 6.19 5.62
C ALA A 88 19.94 5.23 4.71
N ARG A 89 21.28 5.32 4.80
CA ARG A 89 22.21 4.28 4.32
C ARG A 89 22.20 3.05 5.26
N ASP A 90 21.07 2.37 5.41
CA ASP A 90 21.02 1.24 6.35
C ASP A 90 21.50 -0.10 5.75
N PHE A 91 22.30 -0.82 6.52
CA PHE A 91 22.99 -2.04 6.06
C PHE A 91 22.04 -3.24 6.10
N TYR A 92 21.44 -3.60 4.95
CA TYR A 92 20.49 -4.71 4.87
C TYR A 92 21.13 -6.09 5.13
N ASP A 93 20.96 -6.61 6.35
CA ASP A 93 21.28 -7.99 6.73
C ASP A 93 20.00 -8.83 6.74
N PHE A 94 19.85 -9.68 5.73
CA PHE A 94 18.67 -10.52 5.55
C PHE A 94 18.37 -11.44 6.74
N ARG A 95 19.35 -11.72 7.61
CA ARG A 95 19.17 -12.54 8.83
C ARG A 95 18.31 -11.86 9.90
N SER A 96 18.10 -10.55 9.78
CA SER A 96 17.18 -9.77 10.62
C SER A 96 15.78 -9.62 10.02
N SER A 97 15.51 -10.17 8.83
CA SER A 97 14.20 -10.06 8.18
C SER A 97 13.28 -11.23 8.52
N ASN A 98 11.97 -10.96 8.59
CA ASN A 98 10.94 -11.89 9.06
C ASN A 98 11.00 -13.27 8.36
N TRP A 99 11.16 -13.29 7.02
CA TRP A 99 11.24 -14.54 6.25
C TRP A 99 12.36 -15.47 6.71
N PHE A 100 13.46 -14.91 7.22
CA PHE A 100 14.57 -15.66 7.80
C PHE A 100 14.28 -16.02 9.26
N VAL A 101 13.90 -15.04 10.10
CA VAL A 101 13.79 -15.24 11.55
C VAL A 101 12.63 -16.17 11.94
N GLU A 102 11.47 -16.06 11.29
CA GLU A 102 10.29 -16.88 11.57
C GLU A 102 10.43 -18.32 11.01
N ALA A 103 11.27 -18.53 9.99
CA ALA A 103 11.66 -19.86 9.53
C ALA A 103 12.78 -20.48 10.38
N ALA A 104 13.66 -19.64 10.95
CA ALA A 104 14.77 -20.07 11.80
C ALA A 104 14.39 -20.32 13.26
N THR A 105 13.31 -19.69 13.76
CA THR A 105 12.89 -19.76 15.17
C THR A 105 11.39 -19.97 15.29
N SER A 106 10.96 -20.77 16.27
CA SER A 106 9.55 -20.83 16.66
C SER A 106 9.14 -19.59 17.48
N PRO A 107 7.86 -19.19 17.46
CA PRO A 107 7.34 -18.03 18.17
C PRO A 107 7.79 -17.89 19.63
N LYS A 108 7.89 -16.65 20.12
CA LYS A 108 8.39 -16.36 21.48
C LYS A 108 7.61 -15.27 22.23
N ASP A 109 7.36 -15.54 23.51
CA ASP A 109 7.04 -14.53 24.52
C ASP A 109 8.36 -13.96 25.06
N LEU A 110 8.65 -12.69 24.80
CA LEU A 110 9.91 -12.02 25.17
C LEU A 110 9.69 -10.87 26.15
N VAL A 111 10.38 -10.89 27.28
CA VAL A 111 10.50 -9.72 28.17
C VAL A 111 11.90 -9.11 28.03
N ILE A 112 11.98 -7.85 27.62
CA ILE A 112 13.25 -7.10 27.56
C ILE A 112 13.40 -6.26 28.82
N LEU A 113 14.52 -6.43 29.55
CA LEU A 113 14.87 -5.66 30.74
C LEU A 113 16.02 -4.71 30.41
N ILE A 114 15.75 -3.41 30.41
CA ILE A 114 16.73 -2.34 30.17
C ILE A 114 17.18 -1.75 31.51
N ASP A 115 18.46 -1.86 31.80
CA ASP A 115 19.13 -1.16 32.90
C ASP A 115 19.13 0.35 32.63
N ASP A 116 18.61 1.11 33.59
CA ASP A 116 18.50 2.57 33.55
C ASP A 116 19.13 3.21 34.81
N SER A 117 19.96 2.44 35.54
CA SER A 117 20.68 2.88 36.74
C SER A 117 21.80 3.87 36.46
N ASP A 118 22.36 4.50 37.50
CA ASP A 118 23.51 5.41 37.39
C ASP A 118 24.85 4.69 37.09
N GLU A 119 24.88 3.34 37.09
CA GLU A 119 26.07 2.56 36.70
C GLU A 119 26.37 2.67 35.19
N LEU A 120 25.37 3.07 34.39
CA LEU A 120 25.50 3.25 32.94
C LEU A 120 25.79 4.70 32.55
N SER A 121 27.01 4.92 32.05
CA SER A 121 27.39 6.15 31.34
C SER A 121 26.46 6.45 30.15
N SER A 122 26.38 7.70 29.72
CA SER A 122 25.52 8.14 28.61
C SER A 122 25.72 7.33 27.33
N SER A 123 26.98 7.06 26.95
CA SER A 123 27.33 6.21 25.80
C SER A 123 26.85 4.76 25.98
N ASN A 124 27.10 4.15 27.16
CA ASN A 124 26.64 2.79 27.43
C ASN A 124 25.10 2.70 27.47
N ARG A 125 24.40 3.74 27.95
CA ARG A 125 22.94 3.84 27.91
C ARG A 125 22.41 3.95 26.46
N GLN A 126 23.10 4.69 25.59
CA GLN A 126 22.78 4.74 24.17
C GLN A 126 23.00 3.37 23.48
N LEU A 127 24.10 2.68 23.79
CA LEU A 127 24.34 1.30 23.33
C LEU A 127 23.27 0.32 23.83
N ALA A 128 22.81 0.45 25.07
CA ALA A 128 21.72 -0.36 25.62
C ALA A 128 20.39 -0.10 24.90
N LYS A 129 20.06 1.18 24.61
CA LYS A 129 18.88 1.56 23.79
C LYS A 129 18.97 0.97 22.38
N SER A 130 20.11 1.11 21.69
CA SER A 130 20.32 0.50 20.36
C SER A 130 20.24 -1.03 20.39
N THR A 131 20.68 -1.68 21.48
CA THR A 131 20.58 -3.14 21.66
C THR A 131 19.12 -3.59 21.84
N ALA A 132 18.31 -2.85 22.60
CA ALA A 132 16.89 -3.12 22.74
C ALA A 132 16.14 -2.95 21.41
N ILE A 133 16.49 -1.93 20.63
CA ILE A 133 15.92 -1.68 19.29
C ILE A 133 16.30 -2.80 18.31
N ALA A 134 17.57 -3.21 18.28
CA ALA A 134 18.01 -4.32 17.43
C ALA A 134 17.41 -5.68 17.85
N LEU A 135 16.98 -5.85 19.10
CA LEU A 135 16.17 -7.00 19.53
C LEU A 135 14.74 -6.91 19.01
N LEU A 136 14.10 -5.74 19.11
CA LEU A 136 12.76 -5.48 18.55
C LEU A 136 12.74 -5.63 17.00
N ASP A 137 13.87 -5.38 16.32
CA ASP A 137 14.06 -5.66 14.89
C ASP A 137 14.01 -7.17 14.53
N THR A 138 14.14 -8.08 15.51
CA THR A 138 14.10 -9.54 15.28
C THR A 138 12.76 -10.20 15.62
N LEU A 139 11.69 -9.41 15.80
CA LEU A 139 10.37 -9.90 16.15
C LEU A 139 9.41 -9.85 14.95
N GLY A 140 8.68 -10.93 14.74
CA GLY A 140 7.60 -11.03 13.76
C GLY A 140 6.21 -10.92 14.40
N PRO A 141 5.14 -10.78 13.62
CA PRO A 141 3.76 -10.66 14.14
C PRO A 141 3.30 -11.87 14.96
N ASN A 142 3.97 -13.02 14.85
CA ASN A 142 3.70 -14.22 15.64
C ASN A 142 4.31 -14.17 17.08
N ASP A 143 5.14 -13.18 17.38
CA ASP A 143 5.81 -13.01 18.69
C ASP A 143 5.05 -12.06 19.63
N PHE A 144 5.31 -12.17 20.94
CA PHE A 144 4.77 -11.27 21.96
C PHE A 144 5.88 -10.64 22.77
N VAL A 145 5.79 -9.34 23.07
CA VAL A 145 6.85 -8.58 23.73
C VAL A 145 6.34 -7.58 24.77
N ASN A 146 7.12 -7.37 25.82
CA ASN A 146 7.05 -6.15 26.64
C ASN A 146 8.48 -5.73 27.06
N VAL A 147 8.67 -4.44 27.29
CA VAL A 147 9.94 -3.83 27.68
C VAL A 147 9.76 -3.17 29.05
N TYR A 148 10.59 -3.55 30.01
CA TYR A 148 10.68 -2.93 31.33
C TYR A 148 12.00 -2.15 31.44
N ARG A 149 11.95 -1.02 32.13
CA ARG A 149 13.14 -0.31 32.62
C ARG A 149 13.36 -0.66 34.09
N TYR A 150 14.62 -0.77 34.53
CA TYR A 150 14.94 -0.97 35.94
C TYR A 150 16.09 -0.08 36.42
N SER A 151 15.83 0.58 37.54
CA SER A 151 16.76 1.35 38.36
C SER A 151 16.45 0.99 39.83
N ASP A 152 16.31 1.94 40.77
CA ASP A 152 15.84 1.63 42.14
C ASP A 152 14.48 0.93 42.13
N SER A 153 13.65 1.28 41.14
CA SER A 153 12.32 0.72 40.88
C SER A 153 12.24 0.06 39.50
N VAL A 154 11.16 -0.68 39.27
CA VAL A 154 10.87 -1.39 38.02
C VAL A 154 9.57 -0.85 37.45
N SER A 155 9.54 -0.52 36.17
CA SER A 155 8.31 -0.08 35.49
C SER A 155 8.30 -0.54 34.03
N GLU A 156 7.10 -0.81 33.49
CA GLU A 156 6.91 -0.91 32.06
C GLU A 156 7.40 0.36 31.34
N LEU A 157 7.92 0.19 30.13
CA LEU A 157 8.45 1.28 29.32
C LEU A 157 7.34 2.23 28.85
N HIS A 158 6.17 1.69 28.50
CA HIS A 158 5.05 2.40 27.86
C HIS A 158 3.70 2.02 28.52
N PRO A 159 2.83 2.99 28.88
CA PRO A 159 1.69 2.74 29.76
C PRO A 159 0.61 1.83 29.16
N CYS A 160 0.43 1.81 27.84
CA CYS A 160 -0.54 0.95 27.16
C CYS A 160 -0.25 -0.55 27.34
N TYR A 161 0.98 -0.91 27.70
CA TYR A 161 1.44 -2.31 27.84
C TYR A 161 1.63 -2.72 29.32
N THR A 162 1.08 -1.95 30.26
CA THR A 162 1.12 -2.27 31.71
C THR A 162 0.52 -3.64 31.99
N LYS A 163 1.32 -4.56 32.56
CA LYS A 163 0.94 -5.96 32.86
C LYS A 163 0.41 -6.75 31.65
N MET A 164 0.84 -6.41 30.44
CA MET A 164 0.44 -7.06 29.18
C MET A 164 1.68 -7.35 28.33
N LEU A 165 1.75 -8.51 27.68
CA LEU A 165 2.64 -8.69 26.53
C LEU A 165 1.84 -8.27 25.29
N ALA A 166 2.40 -7.37 24.50
CA ALA A 166 1.80 -6.91 23.25
C ALA A 166 2.26 -7.80 22.09
N GLN A 167 1.40 -8.04 21.12
CA GLN A 167 1.79 -8.73 19.88
C GLN A 167 2.80 -7.85 19.13
N ALA A 168 3.87 -8.45 18.61
CA ALA A 168 4.95 -7.75 17.93
C ALA A 168 4.60 -7.36 16.47
N VAL A 169 3.42 -6.75 16.29
CA VAL A 169 3.03 -6.08 15.05
C VAL A 169 3.88 -4.82 14.84
N PRO A 170 4.12 -4.38 13.59
CA PRO A 170 5.07 -3.31 13.31
C PRO A 170 4.74 -1.96 13.96
N GLU A 171 3.46 -1.68 14.21
CA GLU A 171 2.94 -0.50 14.89
C GLU A 171 3.40 -0.48 16.36
N THR A 172 3.22 -1.62 17.05
CA THR A 172 3.66 -1.85 18.44
C THR A 172 5.18 -1.78 18.54
N ILE A 173 5.90 -2.39 17.60
CA ILE A 173 7.37 -2.31 17.52
C ILE A 173 7.81 -0.86 17.37
N ARG A 174 7.15 -0.06 16.51
CA ARG A 174 7.45 1.36 16.30
C ARG A 174 7.19 2.20 17.56
N GLU A 175 6.09 1.97 18.27
CA GLU A 175 5.80 2.63 19.55
C GLU A 175 6.86 2.29 20.61
N LEU A 176 7.21 1.01 20.77
CA LEU A 176 8.23 0.57 21.72
C LEU A 176 9.59 1.19 21.39
N LYS A 177 10.00 1.21 20.11
CA LYS A 177 11.23 1.91 19.66
C LYS A 177 11.21 3.40 19.99
N SER A 178 10.07 4.07 19.80
CA SER A 178 9.90 5.49 20.16
C SER A 178 10.02 5.70 21.66
N ALA A 179 9.39 4.85 22.47
CA ALA A 179 9.46 4.89 23.93
C ALA A 179 10.86 4.58 24.48
N VAL A 180 11.64 3.69 23.83
CA VAL A 180 13.05 3.43 24.18
C VAL A 180 13.87 4.71 24.02
N TRP A 181 13.69 5.45 22.93
CA TRP A 181 14.39 6.73 22.75
C TRP A 181 13.91 7.81 23.72
N ALA A 182 12.59 8.01 23.83
CA ALA A 182 11.97 9.07 24.64
C ALA A 182 12.06 8.86 26.17
N GLY A 183 12.45 7.67 26.65
CA GLY A 183 12.67 7.42 28.07
C GLY A 183 13.93 8.13 28.59
N ASP A 184 13.74 9.22 29.34
CA ASP A 184 14.81 9.84 30.14
C ASP A 184 15.26 8.93 31.29
N ALA A 185 16.53 9.08 31.67
CA ALA A 185 17.17 8.31 32.74
C ALA A 185 16.52 8.60 34.10
N THR A 186 16.06 7.56 34.77
CA THR A 186 15.46 7.66 36.11
C THR A 186 16.48 7.79 37.24
N GLY A 187 17.69 7.25 37.06
CA GLY A 187 18.76 7.24 38.06
C GLY A 187 18.50 6.26 39.22
N GLY A 188 19.47 6.12 40.12
CA GLY A 188 19.43 5.17 41.24
C GLY A 188 20.21 3.87 40.98
N ALA A 189 20.13 2.93 41.93
CA ALA A 189 20.88 1.66 41.90
C ALA A 189 20.09 0.54 41.21
N ALA A 190 20.76 -0.33 40.45
CA ALA A 190 20.07 -1.37 39.66
C ALA A 190 19.32 -2.40 40.53
N ASN A 191 17.99 -2.52 40.35
CA ASN A 191 17.13 -3.51 41.01
C ASN A 191 16.79 -4.72 40.11
N LEU A 192 17.82 -5.45 39.67
CA LEU A 192 17.65 -6.59 38.75
C LEU A 192 16.80 -7.73 39.35
N THR A 193 16.88 -7.96 40.67
CA THR A 193 16.07 -8.96 41.37
C THR A 193 14.57 -8.65 41.29
N GLY A 194 14.16 -7.38 41.41
CA GLY A 194 12.77 -6.97 41.17
C GLY A 194 12.36 -7.07 39.70
N ALA A 195 13.26 -6.72 38.78
CA ALA A 195 13.00 -6.74 37.34
C ALA A 195 12.75 -8.16 36.82
N LEU A 196 13.60 -9.12 37.21
CA LEU A 196 13.41 -10.53 36.90
C LEU A 196 12.15 -11.11 37.53
N THR A 197 11.82 -10.74 38.78
CA THR A 197 10.57 -11.20 39.43
C THR A 197 9.34 -10.75 38.64
N SER A 198 9.32 -9.50 38.17
CA SER A 198 8.24 -8.95 37.34
C SER A 198 8.14 -9.67 35.98
N ALA A 199 9.29 -9.95 35.34
CA ALA A 199 9.37 -10.69 34.08
C ALA A 199 8.87 -12.14 34.21
N PHE A 200 9.17 -12.83 35.32
CA PHE A 200 8.64 -14.16 35.59
C PHE A 200 7.14 -14.15 35.88
N GLU A 201 6.62 -13.16 36.62
CA GLU A 201 5.18 -13.05 36.90
C GLU A 201 4.35 -12.91 35.61
N ILE A 202 4.77 -12.05 34.68
CA ILE A 202 4.05 -11.83 33.42
C ILE A 202 4.14 -13.04 32.47
N LEU A 203 5.32 -13.66 32.31
CA LEU A 203 5.48 -14.87 31.50
C LEU A 203 4.69 -16.05 32.06
N TYR A 204 4.71 -16.26 33.38
CA TYR A 204 3.93 -17.30 34.06
C TYR A 204 2.42 -17.09 33.91
N ARG A 205 1.94 -15.84 33.95
CA ARG A 205 0.54 -15.51 33.66
C ARG A 205 0.18 -15.87 32.22
N TYR A 206 0.97 -15.44 31.23
CA TYR A 206 0.68 -15.64 29.80
C TYR A 206 0.69 -17.12 29.37
N ASN A 207 1.57 -17.92 29.96
CA ASN A 207 1.62 -19.38 29.85
C ASN A 207 0.33 -20.03 30.40
N ARG A 208 -0.17 -19.55 31.55
CA ARG A 208 -1.37 -20.10 32.19
C ARG A 208 -2.70 -19.63 31.62
N THR A 209 -2.75 -18.49 30.92
CA THR A 209 -3.99 -17.95 30.33
C THR A 209 -4.14 -18.24 28.84
N GLY A 210 -3.14 -18.82 28.17
CA GLY A 210 -3.18 -19.04 26.73
C GLY A 210 -3.08 -17.75 25.89
N LEU A 211 -2.62 -16.64 26.48
CA LEU A 211 -2.63 -15.30 25.84
C LEU A 211 -1.33 -14.93 25.12
N GLY A 212 -0.27 -15.73 25.28
CA GLY A 212 0.99 -15.63 24.53
C GLY A 212 1.09 -16.72 23.47
N CYS A 213 2.22 -16.81 22.78
CA CYS A 213 2.44 -17.75 21.68
C CYS A 213 2.47 -19.24 22.08
N GLN A 214 2.48 -19.54 23.39
CA GLN A 214 2.59 -20.88 23.99
C GLN A 214 3.80 -21.73 23.52
N CYS A 215 4.80 -21.09 22.89
CA CYS A 215 5.98 -21.73 22.34
C CYS A 215 7.23 -21.48 23.21
N ASN A 216 8.11 -20.53 22.83
CA ASN A 216 9.27 -20.18 23.64
C ASN A 216 8.92 -19.08 24.65
N GLN A 217 9.50 -19.13 25.85
CA GLN A 217 9.48 -18.00 26.79
C GLN A 217 10.91 -17.53 27.08
N ALA A 218 11.13 -16.21 27.04
CA ALA A 218 12.46 -15.61 27.05
C ALA A 218 12.51 -14.30 27.86
N ILE A 219 13.63 -14.08 28.53
CA ILE A 219 13.99 -12.80 29.15
C ILE A 219 15.35 -12.36 28.60
N ALA A 220 15.41 -11.14 28.06
CA ALA A 220 16.64 -10.50 27.59
C ALA A 220 17.04 -9.38 28.56
N VAL A 221 18.18 -9.53 29.23
CA VAL A 221 18.71 -8.54 30.19
C VAL A 221 19.81 -7.73 29.51
N ILE A 222 19.64 -6.42 29.44
CA ILE A 222 20.58 -5.46 28.86
C ILE A 222 21.06 -4.53 29.98
N GLY A 223 22.37 -4.38 30.18
CA GLY A 223 22.90 -3.48 31.22
C GLY A 223 24.35 -3.71 31.63
N ALA A 224 24.78 -3.03 32.69
CA ALA A 224 26.12 -3.17 33.26
C ALA A 224 26.28 -4.50 34.05
N GLY A 225 25.18 -5.01 34.61
CA GLY A 225 25.15 -6.19 35.47
C GLY A 225 25.11 -5.88 36.97
N GLY A 226 24.88 -4.62 37.35
CA GLY A 226 24.56 -4.21 38.70
C GLY A 226 23.33 -4.92 39.26
N GLY A 227 23.14 -4.88 40.58
CA GLY A 227 21.92 -5.41 41.20
C GLY A 227 21.77 -6.93 41.24
N ALA A 228 22.74 -7.72 40.76
CA ALA A 228 22.65 -9.19 40.68
C ALA A 228 22.54 -9.92 42.04
N GLY A 229 22.58 -9.19 43.17
CA GLY A 229 22.38 -9.73 44.51
C GLY A 229 20.97 -10.32 44.70
N GLY A 230 20.92 -11.63 44.97
CA GLY A 230 19.66 -12.35 45.23
C GLY A 230 19.02 -13.02 44.01
N VAL A 231 19.53 -12.80 42.80
CA VAL A 231 18.92 -13.34 41.56
C VAL A 231 18.84 -14.88 41.55
N THR A 232 19.79 -15.59 42.17
CA THR A 232 19.73 -17.05 42.31
C THR A 232 18.50 -17.53 43.10
N ALA A 233 17.96 -16.72 44.02
CA ALA A 233 16.70 -17.04 44.70
C ALA A 233 15.49 -16.91 43.76
N VAL A 234 15.50 -15.94 42.84
CA VAL A 234 14.45 -15.75 41.83
C VAL A 234 14.41 -16.94 40.87
N PHE A 235 15.55 -17.38 40.32
CA PHE A 235 15.59 -18.55 39.43
C PHE A 235 15.18 -19.85 40.13
N ARG A 236 15.57 -20.05 41.40
CA ARG A 236 15.10 -21.19 42.22
C ARG A 236 13.58 -21.18 42.46
N ALA A 237 12.97 -20.00 42.55
CA ALA A 237 11.53 -19.86 42.79
C ALA A 237 10.67 -20.00 41.52
N TRP A 238 11.15 -19.49 40.38
CA TRP A 238 10.33 -19.35 39.16
C TRP A 238 10.74 -20.26 37.99
N ASN A 239 12.01 -20.65 37.87
CA ASN A 239 12.53 -21.37 36.69
C ASN A 239 12.99 -22.80 36.99
N TRP A 240 13.19 -23.17 38.26
CA TRP A 240 13.67 -24.50 38.67
C TRP A 240 12.51 -25.49 38.90
N PRO A 241 12.64 -26.81 38.59
CA PRO A 241 13.82 -27.50 38.04
C PRO A 241 13.87 -27.56 36.50
N HIS A 242 12.76 -27.26 35.82
CA HIS A 242 12.60 -27.59 34.39
C HIS A 242 13.17 -26.55 33.42
N MET A 243 13.48 -25.34 33.90
CA MET A 243 14.04 -24.21 33.14
C MET A 243 13.28 -23.87 31.84
N PRO A 244 11.93 -23.69 31.88
CA PRO A 244 11.14 -23.35 30.69
C PRO A 244 11.48 -21.97 30.11
N VAL A 245 11.93 -21.01 30.92
CA VAL A 245 12.26 -19.66 30.47
C VAL A 245 13.76 -19.54 30.19
N ARG A 246 14.09 -19.02 29.00
CA ARG A 246 15.47 -18.79 28.55
C ARG A 246 15.96 -17.41 28.99
N ILE A 247 17.20 -17.32 29.47
CA ILE A 247 17.81 -16.07 29.95
C ILE A 247 18.95 -15.65 29.03
N PHE A 248 18.80 -14.50 28.38
CA PHE A 248 19.78 -13.90 27.49
C PHE A 248 20.39 -12.67 28.15
N THR A 249 21.71 -12.50 28.07
CA THR A 249 22.38 -11.37 28.74
C THR A 249 23.32 -10.62 27.78
N TYR A 250 23.07 -9.31 27.67
CA TYR A 250 23.82 -8.36 26.86
C TYR A 250 24.50 -7.38 27.80
N ARG A 251 25.78 -7.61 28.10
CA ARG A 251 26.55 -6.69 28.95
C ARG A 251 26.95 -5.48 28.12
N VAL A 252 26.60 -4.30 28.62
CA VAL A 252 26.97 -3.00 28.04
C VAL A 252 27.67 -2.19 29.13
N GLY A 253 28.97 -1.93 28.95
CA GLY A 253 29.80 -1.40 30.04
C GLY A 253 29.97 -2.41 31.19
N GLY A 254 29.87 -1.92 32.44
CA GLY A 254 30.04 -2.70 33.66
C GLY A 254 31.48 -3.16 33.94
N ASP A 255 31.72 -3.62 35.15
CA ASP A 255 33.02 -4.17 35.55
C ASP A 255 33.16 -5.67 35.20
N ALA A 256 34.33 -6.25 35.50
CA ALA A 256 34.58 -7.66 35.24
C ALA A 256 33.79 -8.61 36.18
N ALA A 257 33.42 -8.17 37.38
CA ALA A 257 32.65 -8.96 38.33
C ALA A 257 31.17 -9.04 37.92
N ALA A 258 30.54 -7.90 37.64
CA ALA A 258 29.18 -7.81 37.12
C ALA A 258 29.03 -8.62 35.83
N GLY A 259 29.97 -8.50 34.88
CA GLY A 259 30.00 -9.31 33.67
C GLY A 259 30.09 -10.82 33.92
N LYS A 260 30.86 -11.25 34.93
CA LYS A 260 30.88 -12.66 35.36
C LYS A 260 29.53 -13.10 35.92
N THR A 261 28.85 -12.27 36.72
CA THR A 261 27.50 -12.61 37.21
C THR A 261 26.47 -12.68 36.08
N MET A 262 26.50 -11.78 35.08
CA MET A 262 25.62 -11.88 33.90
C MET A 262 25.86 -13.17 33.12
N LYS A 263 27.13 -13.56 32.92
CA LYS A 263 27.47 -14.84 32.30
C LYS A 263 26.96 -16.03 33.11
N GLU A 264 27.05 -15.96 34.43
CA GLU A 264 26.50 -16.96 35.34
C GLU A 264 24.96 -16.98 35.34
N MET A 265 24.26 -15.86 35.12
CA MET A 265 22.80 -15.84 34.98
C MET A 265 22.31 -16.49 33.66
N ALA A 266 23.06 -16.32 32.56
CA ALA A 266 22.71 -16.96 31.28
C ALA A 266 23.04 -18.46 31.25
N CYS A 267 24.21 -18.85 31.78
CA CYS A 267 24.63 -20.25 31.83
C CYS A 267 23.97 -21.01 33.01
N ASN A 268 24.19 -20.53 34.24
CA ASN A 268 23.87 -21.26 35.47
C ASN A 268 22.45 -20.94 35.98
N ASN A 269 21.44 -21.18 35.14
CA ASN A 269 20.06 -21.37 35.60
C ASN A 269 19.92 -22.60 36.52
N LYS A 270 20.95 -23.47 36.55
CA LYS A 270 21.23 -24.38 37.67
C LYS A 270 22.11 -23.68 38.70
N GLU A 271 21.60 -23.50 39.92
CA GLU A 271 22.44 -23.72 41.10
C GLU A 271 21.97 -24.98 41.80
N GLU A 272 22.81 -26.02 41.75
CA GLU A 272 23.01 -26.82 42.94
C GLU A 272 24.52 -26.93 43.17
N LYS A 273 24.96 -26.52 44.36
CA LYS A 273 26.25 -26.98 44.89
C LYS A 273 26.10 -28.47 45.11
N ALA A 274 26.68 -29.27 44.22
CA ALA A 274 26.91 -30.68 44.47
C ALA A 274 27.91 -30.80 45.64
N SER A 275 27.41 -30.71 46.87
CA SER A 275 28.17 -30.87 48.12
C SER A 275 28.43 -32.35 48.38
N TYR A 276 29.06 -33.00 47.40
CA TYR A 276 29.76 -34.26 47.54
C TYR A 276 31.05 -34.18 46.72
N GLU A 277 32.17 -34.23 47.43
CA GLU A 277 33.42 -34.72 46.84
C GLU A 277 33.19 -36.18 46.36
N VAL A 278 34.04 -36.67 45.45
CA VAL A 278 33.90 -37.97 44.74
C VAL A 278 32.91 -37.95 43.57
N LEU A 279 33.32 -37.34 42.45
CA LEU A 279 33.79 -38.12 41.29
C LEU A 279 34.52 -37.21 40.28
N ASP A 280 35.85 -37.22 40.37
CA ASP A 280 36.72 -36.70 39.32
C ASP A 280 36.74 -37.67 38.10
N LEU A 281 37.24 -37.22 36.96
CA LEU A 281 37.57 -38.00 35.75
C LEU A 281 36.43 -38.46 34.79
N LEU A 282 35.20 -37.90 34.83
CA LEU A 282 34.21 -38.12 33.74
C LEU A 282 33.49 -36.86 33.22
N ASN A 283 33.83 -36.47 31.99
CA ASN A 283 33.03 -35.69 31.03
C ASN A 283 32.56 -34.26 31.40
N PHE A 284 33.50 -33.34 31.62
CA PHE A 284 33.24 -31.89 31.53
C PHE A 284 32.61 -31.44 30.20
N ASN A 285 32.89 -32.16 29.09
CA ASN A 285 32.38 -31.83 27.75
C ASN A 285 30.87 -32.02 27.55
N TYR A 286 30.16 -32.70 28.46
CA TYR A 286 28.72 -32.95 28.29
C TYR A 286 27.83 -31.79 28.78
N MET A 287 28.39 -30.83 29.54
CA MET A 287 27.60 -29.76 30.18
C MET A 287 27.20 -28.63 29.22
N SER A 288 27.99 -28.35 28.18
CA SER A 288 27.74 -27.26 27.22
C SER A 288 26.42 -27.42 26.44
N LEU A 289 25.95 -28.67 26.32
CA LEU A 289 24.73 -29.08 25.63
C LEU A 289 23.42 -28.65 26.31
N PHE A 290 23.48 -28.10 27.53
CA PHE A 290 22.31 -27.88 28.39
C PHE A 290 22.11 -26.43 28.86
N TYR A 291 22.76 -25.46 28.21
CA TYR A 291 22.56 -24.04 28.50
C TYR A 291 21.37 -23.46 27.68
N PRO A 292 20.30 -22.96 28.33
CA PRO A 292 19.08 -22.51 27.64
C PRO A 292 19.20 -21.13 26.97
N GLY A 293 20.21 -20.33 27.35
CA GLY A 293 20.46 -18.98 26.84
C GLY A 293 21.95 -18.71 26.59
N PHE A 294 22.32 -17.43 26.46
CA PHE A 294 23.70 -17.03 26.18
C PHE A 294 24.08 -15.68 26.81
N HIS A 295 25.39 -15.41 26.84
CA HIS A 295 25.98 -14.16 27.31
C HIS A 295 26.91 -13.57 26.25
N VAL A 296 26.69 -12.30 25.91
CA VAL A 296 27.56 -11.50 25.03
C VAL A 296 27.81 -10.13 25.65
N THR A 297 29.01 -9.58 25.45
CA THR A 297 29.35 -8.19 25.77
C THR A 297 29.35 -7.36 24.49
N ILE A 298 28.71 -6.20 24.51
CA ILE A 298 28.71 -5.18 23.45
C ILE A 298 29.57 -4.00 23.93
N ASN A 299 30.57 -3.63 23.13
CA ASN A 299 31.45 -2.50 23.45
C ASN A 299 31.25 -1.32 22.48
N ASP A 300 30.80 -1.61 21.25
CA ASP A 300 30.64 -0.64 20.17
C ASP A 300 29.28 -0.82 19.46
N HIS A 301 28.76 0.27 18.90
CA HIS A 301 27.45 0.35 18.25
C HIS A 301 27.38 -0.55 17.01
N ASP A 302 28.49 -0.69 16.28
CA ASP A 302 28.54 -1.51 15.08
C ASP A 302 28.59 -3.02 15.34
N GLU A 303 28.88 -3.45 16.57
CA GLU A 303 28.79 -4.85 16.97
C GLU A 303 27.34 -5.29 17.28
N VAL A 304 26.44 -4.34 17.60
CA VAL A 304 25.11 -4.59 18.18
C VAL A 304 24.31 -5.60 17.35
N ARG A 305 24.06 -5.32 16.07
CA ARG A 305 23.20 -6.17 15.22
C ARG A 305 23.76 -7.59 15.06
N GLN A 306 25.07 -7.74 14.86
CA GLN A 306 25.71 -9.07 14.80
C GLN A 306 25.60 -9.83 16.12
N LYS A 307 25.75 -9.14 17.26
CA LYS A 307 25.69 -9.73 18.60
C LYS A 307 24.26 -10.07 19.03
N VAL A 308 23.26 -9.36 18.53
CA VAL A 308 21.85 -9.73 18.72
C VAL A 308 21.47 -10.98 17.92
N LEU A 309 21.93 -11.14 16.67
CA LEU A 309 21.56 -12.29 15.81
C LEU A 309 21.85 -13.68 16.41
N HIS A 310 22.79 -13.81 17.37
CA HIS A 310 23.02 -15.07 18.09
C HIS A 310 21.78 -15.56 18.89
N PHE A 311 20.83 -14.66 19.17
CA PHE A 311 19.49 -14.99 19.69
C PHE A 311 18.72 -15.95 18.78
N VAL A 312 18.76 -15.71 17.47
CA VAL A 312 18.15 -16.57 16.45
C VAL A 312 18.78 -17.96 16.49
N GLU A 313 20.11 -18.02 16.53
CA GLU A 313 20.89 -19.28 16.57
C GLU A 313 20.60 -20.12 17.83
N VAL A 314 20.43 -19.51 19.00
CA VAL A 314 20.10 -20.23 20.25
C VAL A 314 18.63 -20.66 20.30
N LEU A 315 17.72 -19.85 19.76
CA LEU A 315 16.30 -20.20 19.67
C LEU A 315 16.03 -21.34 18.67
N ALA A 316 16.77 -21.41 17.56
CA ALA A 316 16.66 -22.47 16.55
C ALA A 316 16.94 -23.90 17.10
N ARG A 317 17.77 -24.02 18.13
CA ARG A 317 18.34 -25.29 18.63
C ARG A 317 17.33 -26.45 18.83
N PRO A 318 16.11 -26.28 19.39
CA PRO A 318 15.17 -27.39 19.55
C PRO A 318 14.65 -27.93 18.22
N MET A 319 14.46 -27.06 17.21
CA MET A 319 14.03 -27.49 15.88
C MET A 319 15.16 -28.26 15.18
N VAL A 320 16.40 -27.75 15.29
CA VAL A 320 17.60 -28.48 14.83
C VAL A 320 17.75 -29.83 15.53
N MET A 321 17.45 -29.93 16.84
CA MET A 321 17.51 -31.19 17.58
C MET A 321 16.40 -32.18 17.19
N TYR A 322 15.27 -31.72 16.65
CA TYR A 322 14.17 -32.58 16.22
C TYR A 322 14.49 -33.34 14.92
N GLN A 323 15.30 -32.75 14.02
CA GLN A 323 15.92 -33.33 12.81
C GLN A 323 15.01 -33.97 11.74
N THR A 324 13.75 -34.29 12.03
CA THR A 324 12.88 -35.13 11.19
C THR A 324 11.74 -34.39 10.51
N MET A 325 11.49 -33.13 10.88
CA MET A 325 10.50 -32.26 10.25
C MET A 325 11.11 -30.88 10.05
N HIS A 326 11.04 -30.38 8.83
CA HIS A 326 11.39 -29.00 8.48
C HIS A 326 10.06 -28.26 8.27
N PRO A 327 9.66 -27.34 9.16
CA PRO A 327 8.43 -26.59 8.99
C PRO A 327 8.53 -25.70 7.74
N VAL A 328 7.43 -25.63 6.99
CA VAL A 328 7.26 -24.64 5.90
C VAL A 328 6.62 -23.41 6.51
N HIS A 329 7.32 -22.29 6.46
CA HIS A 329 6.81 -20.99 6.91
C HIS A 329 6.44 -20.13 5.70
N TRP A 330 5.46 -19.25 5.87
CA TRP A 330 5.07 -18.24 4.89
C TRP A 330 5.28 -16.87 5.50
N SER A 331 6.07 -15.99 4.88
CA SER A 331 6.23 -14.64 5.40
C SER A 331 4.94 -13.82 5.29
N PRO A 332 4.74 -12.82 6.17
CA PRO A 332 3.87 -11.68 5.88
C PRO A 332 4.16 -11.06 4.51
N VAL A 333 3.20 -10.30 3.97
CA VAL A 333 3.34 -9.62 2.67
C VAL A 333 4.39 -8.51 2.79
N TYR A 334 5.28 -8.41 1.80
CA TYR A 334 6.21 -7.31 1.65
C TYR A 334 6.28 -6.83 0.19
N VAL A 335 6.80 -5.62 -0.02
CA VAL A 335 7.06 -5.07 -1.35
C VAL A 335 8.42 -5.56 -1.86
N GLY A 336 8.46 -6.09 -3.08
CA GLY A 336 9.68 -6.58 -3.74
C GLY A 336 9.50 -6.81 -5.25
N GLY A 337 10.61 -7.02 -5.97
CA GLY A 337 10.59 -7.14 -7.44
C GLY A 337 10.25 -5.84 -8.16
N ARG A 338 9.92 -5.94 -9.46
CA ARG A 338 9.27 -4.88 -10.26
C ARG A 338 7.87 -5.39 -10.64
N SER A 339 6.89 -4.50 -10.76
CA SER A 339 5.53 -4.86 -11.18
C SER A 339 5.51 -5.49 -12.58
N SER A 340 4.62 -6.48 -12.79
CA SER A 340 4.42 -7.13 -14.10
C SER A 340 3.42 -6.40 -15.01
N THR A 341 2.90 -5.26 -14.55
CA THR A 341 1.92 -4.44 -15.27
C THR A 341 2.51 -3.85 -16.56
N LEU A 342 1.70 -3.79 -17.62
CA LEU A 342 2.04 -3.07 -18.86
C LEU A 342 2.21 -1.56 -18.64
N ASP A 343 1.66 -1.08 -17.53
CA ASP A 343 1.86 0.24 -16.95
C ASP A 343 3.23 0.21 -16.18
N ASP A 344 4.34 0.64 -16.84
CA ASP A 344 5.73 0.62 -16.30
C ASP A 344 6.02 1.83 -15.41
N ASP A 345 5.28 1.92 -14.30
CA ASP A 345 5.43 2.99 -13.30
C ASP A 345 6.68 2.81 -12.39
N GLY A 346 7.58 1.86 -12.69
CA GLY A 346 8.78 1.57 -11.88
C GLY A 346 8.52 0.95 -10.50
N MET A 347 7.27 0.54 -10.23
CA MET A 347 6.76 0.14 -8.91
C MET A 347 7.25 -1.23 -8.43
N GLY A 348 7.33 -1.41 -7.11
CA GLY A 348 7.49 -2.73 -6.47
C GLY A 348 6.20 -3.56 -6.46
N GLN A 349 6.32 -4.89 -6.51
CA GLN A 349 5.19 -5.84 -6.47
C GLN A 349 4.94 -6.35 -5.04
N LEU A 350 3.73 -6.83 -4.73
CA LEU A 350 3.47 -7.52 -3.45
C LEU A 350 3.89 -8.99 -3.52
N MET A 351 4.67 -9.43 -2.54
CA MET A 351 5.34 -10.73 -2.48
C MET A 351 5.13 -11.40 -1.10
N THR A 352 5.17 -12.73 -1.06
CA THR A 352 5.33 -13.53 0.18
C THR A 352 6.37 -14.64 -0.06
N SER A 353 7.23 -14.92 0.91
CA SER A 353 8.27 -15.95 0.80
C SER A 353 7.81 -17.25 1.44
N VAL A 354 7.87 -18.35 0.68
CA VAL A 354 7.76 -19.73 1.21
C VAL A 354 9.15 -20.16 1.68
N THR A 355 9.32 -20.40 2.97
CA THR A 355 10.63 -20.58 3.61
C THR A 355 10.74 -21.87 4.41
N VAL A 356 11.95 -22.45 4.41
CA VAL A 356 12.26 -23.72 5.09
C VAL A 356 13.68 -23.65 5.70
N PRO A 357 13.87 -23.98 6.98
CA PRO A 357 15.20 -24.03 7.59
C PRO A 357 16.05 -25.16 7.03
N ILE A 358 17.38 -25.07 7.20
CA ILE A 358 18.36 -26.08 6.80
C ILE A 358 19.22 -26.41 8.02
N PHE A 359 19.22 -27.68 8.43
CA PHE A 359 19.85 -28.12 9.68
C PHE A 359 21.24 -28.70 9.45
N ASP A 360 22.17 -28.48 10.39
CA ASP A 360 23.46 -29.16 10.35
C ASP A 360 23.29 -30.62 10.79
N ARG A 361 23.59 -31.54 9.88
CA ARG A 361 23.44 -32.99 10.07
C ARG A 361 24.80 -33.71 10.14
N ARG A 362 25.91 -32.96 10.16
CA ARG A 362 27.26 -33.53 10.24
C ARG A 362 27.46 -34.25 11.57
N ASN A 363 28.01 -35.47 11.52
CA ASN A 363 28.30 -36.28 12.70
C ASN A 363 29.54 -35.76 13.44
N HIS A 364 29.40 -34.63 14.11
CA HIS A 364 30.40 -34.11 15.04
C HIS A 364 30.47 -34.99 16.30
N THR A 365 31.67 -35.13 16.88
CA THR A 365 31.91 -35.86 18.15
C THR A 365 31.25 -35.17 19.35
N GLN A 366 30.89 -33.90 19.19
CA GLN A 366 30.14 -33.07 20.10
C GLN A 366 28.81 -32.73 19.40
N ARG A 367 27.65 -32.95 20.04
CA ARG A 367 26.34 -32.72 19.42
C ARG A 367 26.02 -31.22 19.36
N GLU A 368 26.57 -30.52 18.37
CA GLU A 368 26.23 -29.12 18.13
C GLU A 368 24.95 -29.01 17.29
N ALA A 369 23.89 -28.48 17.88
CA ALA A 369 22.60 -28.27 17.21
C ALA A 369 22.62 -26.94 16.45
N ASN A 370 23.32 -26.90 15.31
CA ASN A 370 23.50 -25.68 14.52
C ASN A 370 22.55 -25.56 13.32
N LEU A 371 22.17 -24.33 12.98
CA LEU A 371 21.40 -23.98 11.80
C LEU A 371 22.38 -23.61 10.66
N LEU A 372 22.26 -24.25 9.49
CA LEU A 372 23.07 -23.89 8.31
C LEU A 372 22.52 -22.67 7.58
N GLY A 373 21.22 -22.41 7.70
CA GLY A 373 20.53 -21.25 7.14
C GLY A 373 19.05 -21.52 6.89
N VAL A 374 18.44 -20.68 6.05
CA VAL A 374 17.06 -20.81 5.56
C VAL A 374 17.10 -20.74 4.03
N VAL A 375 16.29 -21.55 3.35
CA VAL A 375 16.00 -21.38 1.92
C VAL A 375 14.59 -20.84 1.75
N GLY A 376 14.45 -19.77 0.96
CA GLY A 376 13.18 -19.19 0.56
C GLY A 376 12.93 -19.33 -0.93
N THR A 377 11.66 -19.26 -1.33
CA THR A 377 11.25 -18.92 -2.69
C THR A 377 10.10 -17.93 -2.60
N ASP A 378 10.19 -16.84 -3.36
CA ASP A 378 9.21 -15.78 -3.32
C ASP A 378 8.05 -16.05 -4.29
N VAL A 379 6.84 -15.70 -3.88
CA VAL A 379 5.61 -15.89 -4.62
C VAL A 379 4.92 -14.54 -4.76
N PRO A 380 4.77 -14.00 -6.00
CA PRO A 380 4.00 -12.79 -6.20
C PRO A 380 2.53 -13.00 -5.84
N VAL A 381 1.99 -12.10 -5.03
CA VAL A 381 0.56 -12.09 -4.68
C VAL A 381 -0.31 -11.96 -5.94
N GLU A 382 0.19 -11.29 -6.98
CA GLU A 382 -0.46 -11.21 -8.29
C GLU A 382 -0.65 -12.61 -8.95
N GLN A 383 0.31 -13.52 -8.80
CA GLN A 383 0.20 -14.89 -9.32
C GLN A 383 -0.79 -15.73 -8.51
N ILE A 384 -0.96 -15.45 -7.21
CA ILE A 384 -2.00 -16.02 -6.36
C ILE A 384 -3.38 -15.49 -6.79
N LYS A 385 -3.53 -14.17 -6.97
CA LYS A 385 -4.76 -13.55 -7.47
C LYS A 385 -5.15 -14.10 -8.85
N LYS A 386 -4.18 -14.33 -9.75
CA LYS A 386 -4.36 -14.98 -11.06
C LYS A 386 -4.86 -16.43 -10.99
N LEU A 387 -4.97 -17.08 -9.83
CA LEU A 387 -5.62 -18.39 -9.65
C LEU A 387 -7.13 -18.28 -9.36
N VAL A 388 -7.59 -17.16 -8.78
CA VAL A 388 -9.01 -16.91 -8.55
C VAL A 388 -9.58 -16.14 -9.75
N ALA A 389 -10.50 -16.76 -10.48
CA ALA A 389 -11.06 -16.17 -11.71
C ALA A 389 -12.12 -15.09 -11.37
N PRO A 390 -11.84 -13.77 -11.55
CA PRO A 390 -12.73 -12.72 -11.06
C PRO A 390 -14.09 -12.75 -11.76
N TYR A 391 -14.09 -13.04 -13.06
CA TYR A 391 -15.30 -13.14 -13.89
C TYR A 391 -16.32 -14.20 -13.40
N LYS A 392 -15.91 -15.18 -12.59
CA LYS A 392 -16.79 -16.20 -11.99
C LYS A 392 -17.48 -15.73 -10.71
N LEU A 393 -16.93 -14.72 -10.04
CA LEU A 393 -17.52 -14.08 -8.85
C LEU A 393 -18.57 -13.03 -9.25
N GLY A 394 -18.59 -12.62 -10.52
CA GLY A 394 -19.55 -11.67 -11.06
C GLY A 394 -19.27 -10.22 -10.63
N VAL A 395 -20.15 -9.33 -11.07
CA VAL A 395 -19.95 -7.87 -10.96
C VAL A 395 -20.06 -7.43 -9.50
N ASN A 396 -19.07 -6.69 -9.00
CA ASN A 396 -18.93 -6.31 -7.60
C ASN A 396 -18.86 -7.49 -6.61
N GLY A 397 -18.67 -8.72 -7.10
CA GLY A 397 -18.17 -9.83 -6.30
C GLY A 397 -16.65 -9.80 -6.27
N TYR A 398 -16.04 -10.26 -5.18
CA TYR A 398 -14.59 -10.31 -5.04
C TYR A 398 -14.16 -11.47 -4.15
N SER A 399 -12.85 -11.68 -4.07
CA SER A 399 -12.25 -12.56 -3.08
C SER A 399 -11.21 -11.79 -2.27
N PHE A 400 -10.92 -12.30 -1.09
CA PHE A 400 -9.78 -11.90 -0.29
C PHE A 400 -9.20 -13.12 0.41
N MET A 401 -7.96 -13.00 0.89
CA MET A 401 -7.28 -14.08 1.60
C MET A 401 -6.59 -13.51 2.83
N LEU A 402 -6.73 -14.20 3.97
CA LEU A 402 -6.15 -13.81 5.26
C LEU A 402 -5.11 -14.81 5.73
N ASP A 403 -4.13 -14.35 6.52
CA ASP A 403 -3.22 -15.20 7.29
C ASP A 403 -3.84 -15.72 8.60
N ASN A 404 -3.08 -16.50 9.36
CA ASN A 404 -3.47 -17.05 10.67
C ASN A 404 -3.46 -16.03 11.83
N ASN A 405 -3.25 -14.74 11.56
CA ASN A 405 -3.30 -13.65 12.53
C ASN A 405 -4.45 -12.67 12.24
N GLY A 406 -4.97 -12.64 11.01
CA GLY A 406 -6.04 -11.77 10.51
C GLY A 406 -5.59 -10.76 9.44
N HIS A 407 -4.30 -10.74 9.08
CA HIS A 407 -3.76 -9.81 8.09
C HIS A 407 -4.15 -10.20 6.67
N VAL A 408 -4.34 -9.20 5.83
CA VAL A 408 -4.79 -9.32 4.45
C VAL A 408 -3.61 -9.66 3.51
N LEU A 409 -3.62 -10.87 2.93
CA LEU A 409 -2.72 -11.23 1.82
C LEU A 409 -3.09 -10.45 0.54
N TYR A 410 -4.40 -10.35 0.25
CA TYR A 410 -4.94 -9.42 -0.74
C TYR A 410 -6.43 -9.14 -0.48
N HIS A 411 -6.86 -7.92 -0.77
CA HIS A 411 -8.25 -7.45 -0.78
C HIS A 411 -8.38 -6.36 -1.87
N PRO A 412 -9.57 -6.06 -2.44
CA PRO A 412 -9.73 -4.96 -3.40
C PRO A 412 -9.33 -3.58 -2.85
N ASP A 413 -9.77 -3.27 -1.62
CA ASP A 413 -9.49 -1.98 -0.96
C ASP A 413 -8.11 -1.88 -0.27
N LEU A 414 -7.24 -2.89 -0.42
CA LEU A 414 -5.84 -2.83 0.02
C LEU A 414 -5.04 -1.95 -0.94
N ARG A 415 -4.55 -0.80 -0.46
CA ARG A 415 -3.86 0.25 -1.25
C ARG A 415 -2.40 0.40 -0.82
N PRO A 416 -1.51 -0.53 -1.19
CA PRO A 416 -0.10 -0.46 -0.81
C PRO A 416 0.60 0.77 -1.42
N LEU A 417 1.75 1.11 -0.85
CA LEU A 417 2.67 2.08 -1.41
C LEU A 417 3.53 1.46 -2.50
N TYR A 418 3.50 2.08 -3.68
CA TYR A 418 4.17 1.58 -4.88
C TYR A 418 5.39 2.41 -5.29
N THR A 419 5.39 3.72 -4.98
CA THR A 419 6.39 4.72 -5.39
C THR A 419 7.60 4.77 -4.44
N ASN A 420 8.81 4.68 -5.00
CA ASN A 420 10.06 4.67 -4.22
C ASN A 420 10.31 5.96 -3.41
N GLU A 421 9.82 7.12 -3.87
CA GLU A 421 9.94 8.40 -3.15
C GLU A 421 9.06 8.48 -1.88
N GLU A 422 7.93 7.75 -1.87
CA GLU A 422 6.98 7.74 -0.75
C GLU A 422 7.22 6.54 0.20
N TYR A 423 8.03 5.56 -0.24
CA TYR A 423 8.49 4.38 0.50
C TYR A 423 9.54 4.72 1.60
N THR A 424 9.20 5.69 2.44
CA THR A 424 9.96 6.02 3.65
C THR A 424 9.86 4.89 4.70
N GLU A 425 10.88 4.76 5.55
CA GLU A 425 10.89 3.79 6.67
C GLU A 425 9.65 3.93 7.59
N THR A 426 9.06 5.12 7.66
CA THR A 426 7.84 5.46 8.40
C THR A 426 6.56 4.83 7.86
N LEU A 427 6.54 4.39 6.61
CA LEU A 427 5.35 3.90 5.92
C LEU A 427 5.44 2.42 5.51
N ARG A 428 6.64 1.92 5.19
CA ARG A 428 6.91 0.48 4.92
C ARG A 428 6.19 -0.50 5.87
N PRO A 429 6.15 -0.29 7.21
CA PRO A 429 5.66 -1.33 8.11
C PRO A 429 4.14 -1.48 8.15
N LEU A 430 3.40 -0.39 7.89
CA LEU A 430 1.94 -0.36 8.06
C LEU A 430 1.19 -1.20 7.01
N TYR A 431 1.76 -1.32 5.82
CA TYR A 431 1.14 -2.06 4.70
C TYR A 431 1.50 -3.55 4.65
N SER A 432 2.40 -4.02 5.52
CA SER A 432 2.73 -5.46 5.66
C SER A 432 1.80 -6.21 6.63
N SER A 433 0.91 -5.49 7.33
CA SER A 433 0.12 -6.00 8.46
C SER A 433 -1.29 -5.37 8.56
N VAL A 434 -1.90 -5.01 7.42
CA VAL A 434 -3.28 -4.49 7.37
C VAL A 434 -4.27 -5.61 7.75
N ASP A 435 -5.15 -5.38 8.72
CA ASP A 435 -6.15 -6.35 9.17
C ASP A 435 -7.40 -6.34 8.28
N LEU A 436 -8.19 -7.42 8.31
CA LEU A 436 -9.55 -7.44 7.76
C LEU A 436 -10.41 -6.27 8.31
N THR A 437 -10.24 -5.91 9.58
CA THR A 437 -10.99 -4.81 10.23
C THR A 437 -10.74 -3.45 9.59
N ASP A 438 -9.62 -3.29 8.90
CA ASP A 438 -9.14 -2.00 8.38
C ASP A 438 -9.58 -1.78 6.92
N VAL A 439 -10.15 -2.83 6.30
CA VAL A 439 -10.65 -2.85 4.91
C VAL A 439 -12.15 -3.10 4.78
N GLU A 440 -12.77 -3.94 5.64
CA GLU A 440 -14.19 -4.29 5.55
C GLU A 440 -15.09 -3.35 6.40
N LEU A 441 -15.44 -2.19 5.82
CA LEU A 441 -16.12 -1.11 6.52
C LEU A 441 -17.63 -1.35 6.70
N LEU A 442 -18.06 -1.79 7.88
CA LEU A 442 -19.47 -2.07 8.18
C LEU A 442 -20.41 -0.85 8.14
N VAL A 443 -21.70 -1.08 7.87
CA VAL A 443 -22.76 -0.06 7.95
C VAL A 443 -23.23 0.11 9.40
N ASP A 444 -23.02 1.30 9.96
CA ASP A 444 -23.70 1.75 11.18
C ASP A 444 -25.22 1.82 10.95
N TYR A 445 -25.97 0.95 11.63
CA TYR A 445 -27.44 1.01 11.68
C TYR A 445 -27.97 1.71 12.94
N ASP A 446 -27.23 1.68 14.05
CA ASP A 446 -27.52 2.40 15.30
C ASP A 446 -26.28 2.40 16.20
N GLU A 447 -26.13 3.38 17.11
CA GLU A 447 -24.97 3.42 18.02
C GLU A 447 -24.94 2.20 18.96
N ASN A 448 -26.11 1.76 19.42
CA ASN A 448 -26.27 0.52 20.20
C ASN A 448 -26.10 -0.75 19.34
N ALA A 449 -26.28 -0.65 18.02
CA ALA A 449 -26.13 -1.79 17.11
C ALA A 449 -24.67 -2.05 16.71
N ARG A 450 -23.77 -1.06 16.85
CA ARG A 450 -22.33 -1.22 16.61
C ARG A 450 -21.77 -2.45 17.32
N VAL A 451 -22.10 -2.62 18.60
CA VAL A 451 -21.64 -3.75 19.42
C VAL A 451 -21.95 -5.11 18.79
N ASN A 452 -23.13 -5.25 18.15
CA ASN A 452 -23.54 -6.49 17.50
C ASN A 452 -23.01 -6.62 16.06
N LEU A 453 -22.87 -5.51 15.32
CA LEU A 453 -22.36 -5.50 13.95
C LEU A 453 -20.86 -5.78 13.89
N THR A 454 -20.06 -5.10 14.72
CA THR A 454 -18.61 -5.38 14.79
C THR A 454 -18.34 -6.80 15.30
N SER A 455 -19.23 -7.38 16.11
CA SER A 455 -19.15 -8.79 16.50
C SER A 455 -19.17 -9.75 15.32
N LEU A 456 -19.95 -9.48 14.25
CA LEU A 456 -20.01 -10.37 13.07
C LEU A 456 -18.71 -10.35 12.25
N LEU A 457 -18.05 -9.18 12.17
CA LEU A 457 -16.75 -9.06 11.51
C LEU A 457 -15.63 -9.71 12.33
N PHE A 458 -15.67 -9.59 13.66
CA PHE A 458 -14.76 -10.31 14.54
C PHE A 458 -15.00 -11.83 14.54
N GLU A 459 -16.24 -12.28 14.42
CA GLU A 459 -16.61 -13.70 14.28
C GLU A 459 -16.09 -14.28 12.96
N LEU A 460 -16.33 -13.60 11.82
CA LEU A 460 -15.74 -13.93 10.52
C LEU A 460 -14.21 -14.00 10.58
N ARG A 461 -13.56 -12.97 11.15
CA ARG A 461 -12.11 -12.90 11.33
C ARG A 461 -11.59 -14.08 12.18
N HIS A 462 -12.28 -14.40 13.28
CA HIS A 462 -11.91 -15.50 14.16
C HIS A 462 -12.06 -16.87 13.47
N ASP A 463 -13.18 -17.13 12.80
CA ASP A 463 -13.39 -18.40 12.09
C ASP A 463 -12.41 -18.60 10.92
N MET A 464 -12.05 -17.52 10.20
CA MET A 464 -11.01 -17.59 9.18
C MET A 464 -9.61 -17.84 9.75
N ILE A 465 -9.27 -17.24 10.90
CA ILE A 465 -8.00 -17.51 11.61
C ILE A 465 -7.93 -18.96 12.12
N GLU A 466 -9.04 -19.45 12.67
CA GLU A 466 -9.21 -20.82 13.15
C GLU A 466 -9.39 -21.85 12.02
N GLN A 467 -9.23 -21.42 10.76
CA GLN A 467 -9.28 -22.27 9.56
C GLN A 467 -10.59 -23.08 9.44
N ARG A 468 -11.72 -22.45 9.77
CA ARG A 468 -13.08 -23.03 9.68
C ARG A 468 -13.72 -22.70 8.33
N GLU A 469 -14.59 -23.59 7.86
CA GLU A 469 -15.46 -23.34 6.69
C GLU A 469 -16.82 -22.79 7.17
N GLY A 470 -17.35 -21.76 6.50
CA GLY A 470 -18.62 -21.16 6.88
C GLY A 470 -19.18 -20.12 5.91
N GLU A 471 -20.38 -19.63 6.23
CA GLU A 471 -21.05 -18.53 5.53
C GLU A 471 -21.56 -17.47 6.52
N THR A 472 -21.53 -16.19 6.12
CA THR A 472 -22.17 -15.10 6.87
C THR A 472 -22.69 -14.00 5.93
N GLU A 473 -23.64 -13.19 6.39
CA GLU A 473 -24.21 -12.09 5.62
C GLU A 473 -24.15 -10.77 6.42
N MET A 474 -23.46 -9.76 5.89
CA MET A 474 -23.33 -8.45 6.52
C MET A 474 -23.51 -7.30 5.53
N GLY A 475 -23.76 -6.10 6.07
CA GLY A 475 -23.94 -4.88 5.30
C GLY A 475 -22.71 -3.98 5.41
N VAL A 476 -22.08 -3.65 4.29
CA VAL A 476 -20.85 -2.84 4.24
C VAL A 476 -21.05 -1.54 3.47
N LYS A 477 -20.15 -0.58 3.71
CA LYS A 477 -19.98 0.68 2.99
C LYS A 477 -18.95 0.44 1.88
N VAL A 478 -19.39 0.39 0.62
CA VAL A 478 -18.46 0.33 -0.51
C VAL A 478 -18.08 1.76 -0.88
N GLN A 479 -16.78 2.06 -0.89
CA GLN A 479 -16.25 3.32 -1.39
C GLN A 479 -16.02 3.26 -2.91
N TYR A 480 -16.19 4.41 -3.57
CA TYR A 480 -15.91 4.57 -5.00
C TYR A 480 -15.06 5.81 -5.25
N GLU A 481 -14.22 5.73 -6.29
CA GLU A 481 -13.41 6.83 -6.84
C GLU A 481 -12.49 7.52 -5.80
N GLY A 482 -12.00 6.78 -4.80
CA GLY A 482 -11.12 7.29 -3.75
C GLY A 482 -11.85 8.12 -2.69
N MET A 483 -12.79 7.48 -1.97
CA MET A 483 -13.65 8.12 -0.96
C MET A 483 -14.45 9.34 -1.48
N ARG A 484 -14.81 9.38 -2.76
CA ARG A 484 -15.66 10.46 -3.31
C ARG A 484 -17.14 10.10 -3.24
N ARG A 485 -17.47 8.84 -3.56
CA ARG A 485 -18.84 8.30 -3.56
C ARG A 485 -18.92 7.09 -2.63
N VAL A 486 -20.13 6.79 -2.15
CA VAL A 486 -20.40 5.66 -1.24
C VAL A 486 -21.69 4.96 -1.62
N ALA A 487 -21.68 3.63 -1.58
CA ALA A 487 -22.86 2.78 -1.58
C ALA A 487 -22.92 1.95 -0.30
N THR A 488 -24.12 1.49 0.08
CA THR A 488 -24.31 0.60 1.24
C THR A 488 -25.03 -0.66 0.81
N ARG A 489 -24.37 -1.80 0.90
CA ARG A 489 -24.77 -3.04 0.22
C ARG A 489 -24.72 -4.25 1.15
N ARG A 490 -25.62 -5.22 0.95
CA ARG A 490 -25.58 -6.53 1.63
C ARG A 490 -24.78 -7.53 0.80
N GLN A 491 -23.87 -8.25 1.45
CA GLN A 491 -22.99 -9.24 0.85
C GLN A 491 -23.03 -10.54 1.65
N ARG A 492 -22.97 -11.66 0.93
CA ARG A 492 -22.68 -12.97 1.53
C ARG A 492 -21.21 -13.31 1.36
N TYR A 493 -20.61 -13.72 2.47
CA TYR A 493 -19.22 -14.12 2.60
C TYR A 493 -19.20 -15.62 2.76
N PHE A 494 -18.53 -16.32 1.85
CA PHE A 494 -18.29 -17.76 1.90
C PHE A 494 -16.79 -17.96 2.11
N TYR A 495 -16.38 -18.61 3.19
CA TYR A 495 -14.97 -18.72 3.56
C TYR A 495 -14.59 -20.17 3.87
N SER A 496 -13.33 -20.51 3.54
CA SER A 496 -12.75 -21.85 3.70
C SER A 496 -11.24 -21.74 3.91
N PRO A 497 -10.62 -22.63 4.71
CA PRO A 497 -9.17 -22.77 4.75
C PRO A 497 -8.60 -23.22 3.40
N VAL A 498 -7.31 -22.96 3.20
CA VAL A 498 -6.54 -23.43 2.04
C VAL A 498 -5.55 -24.53 2.48
N ASP A 499 -5.91 -25.78 2.20
CA ASP A 499 -5.20 -27.01 2.61
C ASP A 499 -3.67 -26.90 2.56
N GLY A 500 -3.02 -27.08 3.71
CA GLY A 500 -1.56 -27.11 3.82
C GLY A 500 -0.87 -25.74 3.82
N THR A 501 -1.63 -24.66 4.03
CA THR A 501 -1.11 -23.29 4.17
C THR A 501 -1.71 -22.62 5.43
N PRO A 502 -1.12 -21.52 5.95
CA PRO A 502 -1.75 -20.75 7.03
C PRO A 502 -2.96 -19.91 6.56
N TYR A 503 -3.29 -19.92 5.27
CA TYR A 503 -4.26 -19.00 4.69
C TYR A 503 -5.70 -19.52 4.66
N SER A 504 -6.64 -18.60 4.82
CA SER A 504 -8.07 -18.81 4.58
C SER A 504 -8.56 -17.90 3.46
N LEU A 505 -9.30 -18.47 2.50
CA LEU A 505 -9.87 -17.79 1.34
C LEU A 505 -11.33 -17.44 1.61
N ALA A 506 -11.71 -16.20 1.34
CA ALA A 506 -13.11 -15.77 1.29
C ALA A 506 -13.52 -15.37 -0.13
N ALA A 507 -14.74 -15.74 -0.51
CA ALA A 507 -15.43 -15.26 -1.70
C ALA A 507 -16.68 -14.48 -1.27
N VAL A 508 -16.84 -13.27 -1.81
CA VAL A 508 -17.84 -12.30 -1.39
C VAL A 508 -18.76 -11.97 -2.56
N LEU A 509 -20.05 -12.28 -2.42
CA LEU A 509 -21.05 -12.11 -3.48
C LEU A 509 -22.13 -11.08 -3.06
N PRO A 510 -22.55 -10.16 -3.95
CA PRO A 510 -23.70 -9.30 -3.69
C PRO A 510 -25.00 -10.10 -3.55
N ASP A 511 -25.79 -9.80 -2.51
CA ASP A 511 -27.14 -10.35 -2.41
C ASP A 511 -28.04 -9.82 -3.55
N GLY A 512 -29.06 -10.58 -3.91
CA GLY A 512 -30.04 -10.22 -4.93
C GLY A 512 -29.57 -10.24 -6.40
N TYR A 513 -28.26 -10.24 -6.70
CA TYR A 513 -27.77 -10.38 -8.08
C TYR A 513 -26.42 -11.11 -8.29
N GLY A 514 -25.62 -11.35 -7.24
CA GLY A 514 -24.33 -12.07 -7.38
C GLY A 514 -24.43 -13.59 -7.40
N MET A 515 -25.57 -14.16 -7.01
CA MET A 515 -25.74 -15.62 -6.81
C MET A 515 -25.90 -16.44 -8.10
N TYR A 516 -25.97 -15.80 -9.29
CA TYR A 516 -26.24 -16.48 -10.56
C TYR A 516 -25.34 -15.95 -11.69
N GLU A 517 -24.70 -16.87 -12.43
CA GLU A 517 -23.92 -16.56 -13.64
C GLU A 517 -24.77 -16.80 -14.90
N LEU A 518 -24.71 -15.88 -15.88
CA LEU A 518 -25.23 -16.13 -17.22
C LEU A 518 -24.30 -17.08 -18.01
N GLN A 519 -24.63 -18.36 -18.07
CA GLN A 519 -23.84 -19.32 -18.86
C GLN A 519 -24.24 -19.29 -20.35
N ALA A 520 -23.41 -18.64 -21.17
CA ALA A 520 -23.62 -18.49 -22.60
C ALA A 520 -22.32 -18.82 -23.38
N GLU A 521 -22.11 -20.10 -23.73
CA GLU A 521 -20.95 -20.56 -24.51
C GLU A 521 -21.28 -20.75 -26.01
N GLN A 522 -20.34 -20.42 -26.90
CA GLN A 522 -20.35 -20.85 -28.31
C GLN A 522 -19.30 -21.93 -28.56
N GLU A 523 -19.64 -23.07 -29.18
CA GLU A 523 -18.60 -24.03 -29.59
C GLU A 523 -17.80 -23.52 -30.79
N ILE A 524 -16.47 -23.48 -30.59
CA ILE A 524 -15.46 -23.02 -31.56
C ILE A 524 -14.86 -24.22 -32.32
N LYS A 525 -14.68 -25.35 -31.62
CA LYS A 525 -14.00 -26.54 -32.14
C LYS A 525 -14.86 -27.19 -33.22
N HIS A 526 -14.31 -27.34 -34.43
CA HIS A 526 -15.06 -27.79 -35.61
C HIS A 526 -16.24 -26.89 -36.02
N SER A 527 -16.30 -25.64 -35.55
CA SER A 527 -17.27 -24.66 -36.06
C SER A 527 -17.10 -24.46 -37.58
N PRO A 528 -18.18 -24.44 -38.37
CA PRO A 528 -18.12 -24.09 -39.79
C PRO A 528 -17.93 -22.58 -40.01
N ILE A 529 -18.03 -21.76 -38.94
CA ILE A 529 -17.90 -20.30 -38.99
C ILE A 529 -16.50 -19.91 -38.48
N ASN A 530 -15.79 -19.08 -39.25
CA ASN A 530 -14.50 -18.55 -38.83
C ASN A 530 -14.66 -17.49 -37.73
N VAL A 531 -14.39 -17.88 -36.48
CA VAL A 531 -14.61 -17.02 -35.30
C VAL A 531 -13.77 -15.75 -35.27
N THR A 532 -12.65 -15.67 -36.01
CA THR A 532 -11.86 -14.43 -36.11
C THR A 532 -12.57 -13.32 -36.89
N GLU A 533 -13.67 -13.64 -37.60
CA GLU A 533 -14.48 -12.64 -38.31
C GLU A 533 -15.37 -11.77 -37.39
N TYR A 534 -15.47 -12.10 -36.10
CA TYR A 534 -16.14 -11.27 -35.10
C TYR A 534 -15.20 -10.22 -34.47
N PHE A 535 -13.89 -10.37 -34.63
CA PHE A 535 -12.83 -9.55 -34.04
C PHE A 535 -12.03 -8.78 -35.13
N LYS A 536 -12.72 -8.28 -36.16
CA LYS A 536 -12.12 -7.50 -37.26
C LYS A 536 -12.28 -6.00 -37.03
N GLY A 537 -11.19 -5.26 -37.26
CA GLY A 537 -11.09 -3.83 -36.94
C GLY A 537 -10.66 -3.60 -35.49
N ASP A 538 -10.34 -2.36 -35.16
CA ASP A 538 -9.59 -2.01 -33.93
C ASP A 538 -10.50 -1.50 -32.79
N ASN A 539 -11.81 -1.41 -33.05
CA ASN A 539 -12.83 -0.86 -32.14
C ASN A 539 -13.26 -1.80 -30.99
N TRP A 540 -12.34 -2.63 -30.50
CA TRP A 540 -12.59 -3.54 -29.37
C TRP A 540 -11.34 -3.74 -28.52
N LYS A 541 -11.57 -4.08 -27.24
CA LYS A 541 -10.54 -4.41 -26.25
C LYS A 541 -11.01 -5.57 -25.37
N VAL A 542 -10.07 -6.33 -24.81
CA VAL A 542 -10.34 -7.37 -23.80
C VAL A 542 -9.65 -7.07 -22.48
N HIS A 543 -10.14 -7.67 -21.40
CA HIS A 543 -9.62 -7.40 -20.06
C HIS A 543 -8.14 -7.81 -19.96
N PRO A 544 -7.19 -6.89 -19.69
CA PRO A 544 -5.77 -7.18 -19.81
C PRO A 544 -5.28 -8.20 -18.79
N ASP A 545 -5.82 -8.15 -17.56
CA ASP A 545 -5.38 -8.98 -16.45
C ASP A 545 -6.03 -10.39 -16.43
N TRP A 546 -6.95 -10.69 -17.37
CA TRP A 546 -7.69 -11.96 -17.41
C TRP A 546 -7.05 -12.98 -18.35
N VAL A 547 -6.89 -14.21 -17.85
CA VAL A 547 -6.22 -15.28 -18.59
C VAL A 547 -7.19 -16.09 -19.45
N TYR A 548 -7.45 -15.56 -20.66
CA TYR A 548 -8.18 -16.27 -21.72
C TYR A 548 -7.41 -17.50 -22.22
N CYS A 549 -6.19 -17.28 -22.71
CA CYS A 549 -5.22 -18.31 -23.08
C CYS A 549 -3.80 -17.73 -22.87
N GLU A 550 -2.89 -18.51 -22.30
CA GLU A 550 -1.49 -18.15 -22.07
C GLU A 550 -0.57 -19.33 -22.40
N TYR A 551 0.68 -19.05 -22.78
CA TYR A 551 1.74 -20.05 -22.78
C TYR A 551 2.43 -20.11 -21.42
N ALA A 552 3.06 -21.26 -21.12
CA ALA A 552 3.97 -21.36 -19.99
C ALA A 552 5.11 -20.33 -20.09
N SER A 553 5.59 -19.86 -18.94
CA SER A 553 6.71 -18.89 -18.82
C SER A 553 8.03 -19.37 -19.43
N THR A 554 8.15 -20.67 -19.74
CA THR A 554 9.28 -21.30 -20.43
C THR A 554 9.22 -21.20 -21.96
N SER A 555 8.19 -20.55 -22.52
CA SER A 555 8.00 -20.41 -23.97
C SER A 555 8.69 -19.15 -24.53
N GLU A 556 9.05 -19.21 -25.81
CA GLU A 556 9.72 -18.10 -26.53
C GLU A 556 8.71 -17.21 -27.28
N GLN A 557 7.39 -17.39 -27.07
CA GLN A 557 6.33 -16.65 -27.76
C GLN A 557 5.86 -15.43 -26.96
N THR A 558 5.98 -14.26 -27.57
CA THR A 558 5.57 -12.94 -27.03
C THR A 558 4.51 -12.28 -27.92
N PHE A 559 3.73 -11.38 -27.32
CA PHE A 559 2.67 -10.59 -27.97
C PHE A 559 2.71 -9.18 -27.38
N ASN A 560 2.39 -8.16 -28.17
CA ASN A 560 2.40 -6.75 -27.72
C ASN A 560 1.09 -6.36 -27.03
N SER A 561 0.02 -7.15 -27.22
CA SER A 561 -1.28 -6.91 -26.61
C SER A 561 -2.03 -8.20 -26.24
N PRO A 562 -2.96 -8.14 -25.27
CA PRO A 562 -3.90 -9.22 -24.99
C PRO A 562 -4.76 -9.60 -26.21
N GLU A 563 -5.10 -8.62 -27.05
CA GLU A 563 -5.85 -8.83 -28.29
C GLU A 563 -5.09 -9.70 -29.31
N GLU A 564 -3.81 -9.41 -29.55
CA GLU A 564 -2.94 -10.24 -30.41
C GLU A 564 -2.84 -11.69 -29.89
N GLN A 565 -2.60 -11.85 -28.58
CA GLN A 565 -2.47 -13.15 -27.94
C GLN A 565 -3.77 -13.97 -28.11
N LEU A 566 -4.93 -13.34 -27.88
CA LEU A 566 -6.24 -13.95 -28.10
C LEU A 566 -6.46 -14.35 -29.58
N LEU A 567 -6.24 -13.44 -30.52
CA LEU A 567 -6.43 -13.70 -31.96
C LEU A 567 -5.56 -14.87 -32.45
N HIS A 568 -4.34 -14.96 -31.95
CA HIS A 568 -3.44 -16.07 -32.23
C HIS A 568 -4.00 -17.42 -31.71
N PHE A 569 -4.46 -17.47 -30.45
CA PHE A 569 -5.06 -18.68 -29.89
C PHE A 569 -6.40 -19.05 -30.56
N LEU A 570 -7.26 -18.10 -30.91
CA LEU A 570 -8.48 -18.36 -31.70
C LEU A 570 -8.16 -18.93 -33.08
N THR A 571 -7.13 -18.40 -33.75
CA THR A 571 -6.63 -18.91 -35.04
C THR A 571 -6.03 -20.32 -34.93
N ARG A 572 -5.50 -20.68 -33.75
CA ARG A 572 -5.02 -22.04 -33.45
C ARG A 572 -6.18 -22.98 -33.09
N ALA A 573 -7.21 -22.49 -32.40
CA ALA A 573 -8.38 -23.26 -31.98
C ALA A 573 -9.27 -23.75 -33.14
N GLY A 574 -9.32 -22.98 -34.24
CA GLY A 574 -10.00 -23.40 -35.47
C GLY A 574 -9.30 -24.52 -36.26
N ARG A 575 -8.07 -24.92 -35.88
CA ARG A 575 -7.29 -25.95 -36.62
C ARG A 575 -7.60 -27.37 -36.11
N PRO A 576 -7.60 -28.38 -36.99
CA PRO A 576 -7.74 -29.78 -36.57
C PRO A 576 -6.60 -30.16 -35.62
N GLY A 577 -6.94 -30.86 -34.53
CA GLY A 577 -5.98 -31.26 -33.49
C GLY A 577 -5.95 -30.36 -32.24
N TRP A 578 -6.69 -29.25 -32.21
CA TRP A 578 -6.84 -28.41 -31.02
C TRP A 578 -7.33 -29.18 -29.78
N LYS A 579 -6.79 -28.82 -28.61
CA LYS A 579 -7.16 -29.37 -27.30
C LYS A 579 -7.28 -28.22 -26.29
N TRP A 580 -8.37 -28.20 -25.53
CA TRP A 580 -8.50 -27.30 -24.38
C TRP A 580 -7.63 -27.81 -23.23
N MET A 581 -6.62 -27.03 -22.84
CA MET A 581 -5.78 -27.30 -21.68
C MET A 581 -6.28 -26.47 -20.49
N SER A 582 -7.31 -26.97 -19.82
CA SER A 582 -8.04 -26.30 -18.73
C SER A 582 -7.41 -26.45 -17.33
N LEU A 583 -6.19 -26.98 -17.25
CA LEU A 583 -5.37 -26.96 -16.04
C LEU A 583 -4.08 -26.22 -16.37
N ARG A 584 -3.76 -25.17 -15.60
CA ARG A 584 -2.37 -24.68 -15.57
C ARG A 584 -1.47 -25.87 -15.21
N PRO A 585 -0.30 -26.03 -15.84
CA PRO A 585 0.68 -27.00 -15.39
C PRO A 585 0.98 -26.78 -13.91
N ARG A 586 0.59 -27.72 -13.04
CA ARG A 586 0.96 -27.66 -11.62
C ARG A 586 2.48 -27.62 -11.54
N ALA A 587 3.02 -26.74 -10.71
CA ALA A 587 4.44 -26.73 -10.38
C ALA A 587 4.90 -28.16 -10.04
N LEU A 588 6.05 -28.56 -10.60
CA LEU A 588 6.41 -29.97 -10.74
C LEU A 588 6.45 -30.70 -9.40
N THR A 589 5.39 -31.46 -9.10
CA THR A 589 5.38 -32.46 -8.03
C THR A 589 6.64 -33.31 -8.15
N LEU A 590 7.38 -33.54 -7.06
CA LEU A 590 8.75 -34.09 -7.08
C LEU A 590 8.92 -35.31 -8.02
N HIS A 591 7.93 -36.22 -8.03
CA HIS A 591 7.88 -37.41 -8.90
C HIS A 591 7.86 -37.15 -10.42
N ASN A 592 7.58 -35.93 -10.89
CA ASN A 592 7.54 -35.58 -12.32
C ASN A 592 8.66 -34.61 -12.74
N ALA A 593 9.58 -34.19 -11.85
CA ALA A 593 10.63 -33.21 -12.18
C ALA A 593 11.56 -33.65 -13.34
N HIS A 594 11.68 -34.94 -13.62
CA HIS A 594 12.43 -35.48 -14.75
C HIS A 594 11.67 -35.50 -16.10
N LYS A 595 10.36 -35.23 -16.11
CA LYS A 595 9.64 -35.00 -17.38
C LYS A 595 9.95 -33.58 -17.84
N LYS A 596 10.81 -33.47 -18.85
CA LYS A 596 11.01 -32.26 -19.63
C LYS A 596 9.66 -31.72 -20.09
N GLN A 597 9.20 -30.62 -19.49
CA GLN A 597 7.95 -29.96 -19.85
C GLN A 597 8.03 -29.52 -21.32
N ASP A 598 6.92 -29.67 -22.04
CA ASP A 598 6.85 -29.24 -23.43
C ASP A 598 6.94 -27.71 -23.48
N ARG A 599 7.86 -27.17 -24.29
CA ARG A 599 8.16 -25.73 -24.33
C ARG A 599 6.96 -24.92 -24.81
N ASP A 600 6.15 -25.50 -25.70
CA ASP A 600 4.92 -24.91 -26.23
C ASP A 600 3.67 -25.30 -25.41
N SER A 601 3.83 -25.71 -24.14
CA SER A 601 2.69 -25.94 -23.24
C SER A 601 1.91 -24.65 -22.97
N TYR A 602 0.58 -24.74 -23.03
CA TYR A 602 -0.33 -23.61 -22.87
C TYR A 602 -1.48 -23.96 -21.91
N TYR A 603 -2.08 -22.92 -21.34
CA TYR A 603 -3.32 -22.97 -20.58
C TYR A 603 -4.37 -22.14 -21.32
N CYS A 604 -5.63 -22.59 -21.31
CA CYS A 604 -6.77 -21.84 -21.84
C CYS A 604 -8.01 -22.11 -20.99
N ASP A 605 -8.67 -21.06 -20.50
CA ASP A 605 -10.02 -21.24 -19.93
C ASP A 605 -11.04 -21.33 -21.07
N LYS A 606 -11.45 -22.58 -21.33
CA LYS A 606 -12.50 -22.94 -22.29
C LYS A 606 -13.74 -22.05 -22.13
N THR A 607 -14.20 -21.87 -20.90
CA THR A 607 -15.51 -21.25 -20.60
C THR A 607 -15.49 -19.76 -20.91
N LEU A 608 -14.44 -19.05 -20.49
CA LEU A 608 -14.24 -17.63 -20.76
C LEU A 608 -14.10 -17.36 -22.27
N VAL A 609 -13.25 -18.12 -22.98
CA VAL A 609 -13.02 -17.94 -24.42
C VAL A 609 -14.29 -18.22 -25.23
N GLN A 610 -15.10 -19.20 -24.82
CA GLN A 610 -16.36 -19.51 -25.50
C GLN A 610 -17.49 -18.51 -25.19
N SER A 611 -17.49 -17.87 -24.00
CA SER A 611 -18.38 -16.73 -23.72
C SER A 611 -17.96 -15.49 -24.53
N LEU A 612 -16.65 -15.21 -24.61
CA LEU A 612 -16.12 -14.07 -25.36
C LEU A 612 -16.52 -14.11 -26.84
N VAL A 613 -16.41 -15.29 -27.48
CA VAL A 613 -16.88 -15.48 -28.86
C VAL A 613 -18.40 -15.35 -28.96
N ARG A 614 -19.16 -15.85 -27.98
CA ARG A 614 -20.62 -15.73 -27.97
C ARG A 614 -21.09 -14.27 -27.86
N ASP A 615 -20.46 -13.49 -26.99
CA ASP A 615 -20.79 -12.09 -26.76
C ASP A 615 -20.41 -11.23 -27.98
N ALA A 616 -19.26 -11.50 -28.62
CA ALA A 616 -18.87 -10.87 -29.89
C ALA A 616 -19.84 -11.19 -31.05
N MET A 617 -20.41 -12.41 -31.09
CA MET A 617 -21.46 -12.76 -32.06
C MET A 617 -22.74 -11.93 -31.85
N VAL A 618 -23.21 -11.82 -30.60
CA VAL A 618 -24.44 -11.10 -30.25
C VAL A 618 -24.31 -9.61 -30.58
N ILE A 619 -23.15 -8.98 -30.30
CA ILE A 619 -22.96 -7.56 -30.65
C ILE A 619 -22.94 -7.36 -32.18
N LYS A 620 -22.31 -8.25 -32.96
CA LYS A 620 -22.33 -8.16 -34.43
C LYS A 620 -23.73 -8.34 -35.01
N GLU A 621 -24.59 -9.13 -34.37
CA GLU A 621 -26.00 -9.26 -34.72
C GLU A 621 -26.80 -8.00 -34.38
N LEU A 622 -26.51 -7.36 -33.24
CA LEU A 622 -27.10 -6.07 -32.85
C LEU A 622 -26.73 -4.94 -33.82
N ASP A 623 -25.45 -4.84 -34.21
CA ASP A 623 -24.96 -3.87 -35.21
C ASP A 623 -25.66 -4.01 -36.57
N ALA A 624 -25.93 -5.26 -37.00
CA ALA A 624 -26.65 -5.53 -38.24
C ALA A 624 -28.12 -5.07 -38.17
N HIS A 625 -28.79 -5.30 -37.03
CA HIS A 625 -30.18 -4.89 -36.82
C HIS A 625 -30.33 -3.36 -36.72
N THR A 626 -29.43 -2.65 -36.04
CA THR A 626 -29.46 -1.18 -35.98
C THR A 626 -29.19 -0.56 -37.36
N GLY A 627 -28.27 -1.12 -38.13
CA GLY A 627 -28.02 -0.74 -39.53
C GLY A 627 -29.25 -0.88 -40.44
N HIS A 628 -30.12 -1.88 -40.20
CA HIS A 628 -31.38 -2.03 -40.94
C HIS A 628 -32.53 -1.18 -40.39
N ALA A 629 -32.61 -0.98 -39.06
CA ALA A 629 -33.62 -0.12 -38.43
C ALA A 629 -33.54 1.35 -38.91
N SER A 630 -32.34 1.82 -39.25
CA SER A 630 -32.09 3.16 -39.80
C SER A 630 -32.90 3.47 -41.07
N HIS A 631 -33.31 2.47 -41.84
CA HIS A 631 -34.16 2.65 -43.03
C HIS A 631 -35.67 2.76 -42.74
N HIS A 632 -36.14 2.48 -41.53
CA HIS A 632 -37.58 2.44 -41.18
C HIS A 632 -37.96 3.35 -39.99
N ASN A 633 -37.82 4.66 -40.20
CA ASN A 633 -38.69 5.69 -39.62
C ASN A 633 -38.83 5.73 -38.07
N GLN A 634 -37.77 5.37 -37.33
CA GLN A 634 -37.68 5.55 -35.87
C GLN A 634 -36.82 6.77 -35.44
N GLN A 635 -36.67 7.77 -36.31
CA GLN A 635 -35.92 9.01 -36.04
C GLN A 635 -36.58 9.95 -34.99
N GLY A 636 -37.48 9.44 -34.14
CA GLY A 636 -38.31 10.21 -33.22
C GLY A 636 -37.79 10.36 -31.78
N ARG A 637 -36.86 9.52 -31.30
CA ARG A 637 -36.45 9.50 -29.86
C ARG A 637 -35.08 10.12 -29.58
N PHE A 638 -34.01 9.58 -30.18
CA PHE A 638 -32.63 9.96 -29.80
C PHE A 638 -32.07 11.25 -30.43
N HIS A 639 -32.82 11.92 -31.31
CA HIS A 639 -32.40 13.20 -31.90
C HIS A 639 -32.29 14.37 -30.89
N LYS A 640 -32.66 14.18 -29.61
CA LYS A 640 -32.55 15.17 -28.53
C LYS A 640 -31.10 15.47 -28.10
N PHE A 641 -30.16 14.52 -28.25
CA PHE A 641 -28.83 14.61 -27.65
C PHE A 641 -27.70 14.36 -28.65
N VAL A 642 -26.64 15.20 -28.59
CA VAL A 642 -25.42 15.01 -29.39
C VAL A 642 -24.54 13.95 -28.73
N VAL A 643 -24.80 12.68 -29.05
CA VAL A 643 -23.97 11.53 -28.68
C VAL A 643 -22.66 11.55 -29.48
N THR A 644 -21.52 11.42 -28.81
CA THR A 644 -20.18 11.39 -29.44
C THR A 644 -19.68 9.96 -29.62
N LEU A 645 -19.84 9.12 -28.59
CA LEU A 645 -19.39 7.73 -28.57
C LEU A 645 -20.45 6.88 -27.86
N SER A 646 -20.72 5.69 -28.38
CA SER A 646 -21.56 4.67 -27.75
C SER A 646 -20.77 3.37 -27.59
N PHE A 647 -20.94 2.67 -26.47
CA PHE A 647 -20.17 1.47 -26.16
C PHE A 647 -20.98 0.38 -25.45
N ILE A 648 -20.46 -0.84 -25.54
CA ILE A 648 -20.99 -2.03 -24.86
C ILE A 648 -19.80 -2.73 -24.19
N ALA A 649 -19.92 -2.97 -22.88
CA ALA A 649 -18.97 -3.77 -22.11
C ALA A 649 -19.69 -5.02 -21.57
N THR A 650 -19.07 -6.18 -21.72
CA THR A 650 -19.72 -7.49 -21.47
C THR A 650 -19.09 -8.23 -20.29
N ARG A 651 -19.84 -9.16 -19.70
CA ARG A 651 -19.37 -10.02 -18.60
C ARG A 651 -18.09 -10.81 -18.94
N SER A 652 -17.82 -11.09 -20.22
CA SER A 652 -16.63 -11.82 -20.67
C SER A 652 -15.39 -10.93 -20.82
N GLY A 653 -15.48 -9.66 -20.44
CA GLY A 653 -14.40 -8.68 -20.52
C GLY A 653 -14.20 -8.06 -21.91
N LEU A 654 -15.10 -8.29 -22.88
CA LEU A 654 -15.08 -7.58 -24.17
C LEU A 654 -15.71 -6.19 -23.99
N LEU A 655 -14.91 -5.16 -24.27
CA LEU A 655 -15.35 -3.79 -24.54
C LEU A 655 -15.38 -3.57 -26.06
N LYS A 656 -16.46 -2.99 -26.58
CA LYS A 656 -16.57 -2.56 -27.99
C LYS A 656 -17.27 -1.20 -28.07
N TRP A 657 -16.81 -0.33 -28.97
CA TRP A 657 -17.34 1.03 -29.11
C TRP A 657 -17.56 1.45 -30.57
N THR A 658 -18.45 2.43 -30.77
CA THR A 658 -18.69 3.13 -32.02
C THR A 658 -18.60 4.63 -31.81
N GLU A 659 -17.78 5.30 -32.62
CA GLU A 659 -17.68 6.76 -32.65
C GLU A 659 -18.72 7.30 -33.63
N ASN A 660 -19.66 8.10 -33.12
CA ASN A 660 -20.81 8.59 -33.88
C ASN A 660 -20.56 9.98 -34.49
N VAL A 661 -19.44 10.61 -34.13
CA VAL A 661 -18.94 11.87 -34.68
C VAL A 661 -17.49 11.65 -35.10
N ASN A 662 -17.14 11.99 -36.34
CA ASN A 662 -15.75 12.00 -36.82
C ASN A 662 -14.96 13.15 -36.18
N THR A 663 -14.65 13.05 -34.90
CA THR A 663 -13.60 13.85 -34.26
C THR A 663 -12.24 13.37 -34.78
N SER A 664 -11.81 13.92 -35.91
CA SER A 664 -10.45 13.76 -36.42
C SER A 664 -9.46 14.17 -35.34
N ARG A 665 -8.75 13.20 -34.74
CA ARG A 665 -7.76 13.48 -33.69
C ARG A 665 -6.70 14.42 -34.25
N SER A 666 -6.58 15.61 -33.67
CA SER A 666 -5.32 16.35 -33.67
C SER A 666 -4.29 15.50 -32.92
N ALA A 667 -3.11 15.28 -33.50
CA ALA A 667 -2.08 14.42 -32.91
C ALA A 667 -1.52 14.96 -31.57
N ASP A 668 -1.82 16.21 -31.21
CA ASP A 668 -1.35 16.90 -30.00
C ASP A 668 -2.19 16.63 -28.73
N SER A 669 -3.18 15.73 -28.76
CA SER A 669 -3.94 15.39 -27.54
C SER A 669 -3.18 14.40 -26.65
N SER A 670 -2.65 14.88 -25.52
CA SER A 670 -2.00 14.09 -24.46
C SER A 670 -2.95 13.13 -23.72
N GLU A 671 -4.26 13.37 -23.75
CA GLU A 671 -5.25 12.51 -23.11
C GLU A 671 -5.35 11.13 -23.79
N PRO A 672 -5.22 10.01 -23.05
CA PRO A 672 -5.41 8.67 -23.59
C PRO A 672 -6.87 8.44 -24.01
N HIS A 673 -7.08 7.57 -24.99
CA HIS A 673 -8.43 7.31 -25.52
C HIS A 673 -9.33 6.61 -24.51
N PHE A 674 -10.65 6.73 -24.69
CA PHE A 674 -11.65 6.02 -23.88
C PHE A 674 -11.37 4.50 -23.80
N SER A 675 -10.98 3.87 -24.92
CA SER A 675 -10.65 2.44 -24.98
C SER A 675 -9.36 2.05 -24.26
N GLU A 676 -8.43 2.99 -24.10
CA GLU A 676 -7.19 2.79 -23.35
C GLU A 676 -7.49 2.99 -21.85
N LYS A 677 -8.08 4.14 -21.50
CA LYS A 677 -8.49 4.50 -20.13
C LYS A 677 -9.46 3.49 -19.47
N HIS A 678 -10.30 2.84 -20.26
CA HIS A 678 -11.27 1.83 -19.78
C HIS A 678 -11.03 0.43 -20.36
N ALA A 679 -9.79 0.05 -20.68
CA ALA A 679 -9.46 -1.33 -21.04
C ALA A 679 -9.92 -2.35 -19.95
N ARG A 680 -9.79 -1.98 -18.68
CA ARG A 680 -10.37 -2.66 -17.51
C ARG A 680 -11.86 -2.30 -17.35
N ALA A 681 -12.66 -2.61 -18.37
CA ALA A 681 -14.05 -2.15 -18.48
C ALA A 681 -15.00 -2.76 -17.44
N PHE A 682 -14.75 -4.01 -17.03
CA PHE A 682 -15.56 -4.74 -16.04
C PHE A 682 -15.33 -4.20 -14.61
N ASP A 683 -14.08 -3.87 -14.30
CA ASP A 683 -13.67 -3.32 -12.99
C ASP A 683 -13.95 -1.80 -12.88
N SER A 684 -14.30 -1.13 -13.99
CA SER A 684 -14.56 0.32 -14.02
C SER A 684 -15.79 0.72 -13.20
N GLU A 685 -15.68 1.78 -12.41
CA GLU A 685 -16.70 2.24 -11.45
C GLU A 685 -18.09 2.49 -12.09
N TRP A 686 -18.14 2.95 -13.34
CA TRP A 686 -19.42 3.13 -14.07
C TRP A 686 -20.11 1.80 -14.40
N TYR A 687 -19.37 0.70 -14.57
CA TYR A 687 -19.90 -0.65 -14.79
C TYR A 687 -20.45 -1.18 -13.46
N ARG A 688 -19.62 -1.08 -12.42
CA ARG A 688 -19.91 -1.47 -11.04
C ARG A 688 -21.19 -0.80 -10.52
N ARG A 689 -21.32 0.52 -10.70
CA ARG A 689 -22.51 1.29 -10.30
C ARG A 689 -23.72 0.98 -11.17
N ALA A 690 -23.60 0.87 -12.50
CA ALA A 690 -24.74 0.56 -13.36
C ALA A 690 -25.46 -0.75 -12.98
N VAL A 691 -24.68 -1.79 -12.64
CA VAL A 691 -25.24 -3.08 -12.21
C VAL A 691 -25.88 -3.00 -10.82
N GLU A 692 -25.31 -2.22 -9.90
CA GLU A 692 -25.90 -1.98 -8.58
C GLU A 692 -27.21 -1.18 -8.66
N HIS A 693 -27.24 -0.06 -9.40
CA HIS A 693 -28.44 0.77 -9.55
C HIS A 693 -29.61 0.04 -10.23
N HIS A 694 -29.36 -0.84 -11.21
CA HIS A 694 -30.41 -1.66 -11.81
C HIS A 694 -31.10 -2.58 -10.79
N SER A 695 -30.41 -2.98 -9.71
CA SER A 695 -31.04 -3.75 -8.62
C SER A 695 -32.01 -2.93 -7.75
N ILE A 696 -31.89 -1.59 -7.81
CA ILE A 696 -32.71 -0.61 -7.06
C ILE A 696 -33.85 -0.07 -7.93
N GLU A 697 -33.54 0.37 -9.15
CA GLU A 697 -34.50 0.87 -10.15
C GLU A 697 -34.10 0.37 -11.55
N PRO A 698 -34.70 -0.72 -12.06
CA PRO A 698 -34.25 -1.40 -13.29
C PRO A 698 -34.19 -0.53 -14.55
N GLU A 699 -35.12 0.42 -14.70
CA GLU A 699 -35.22 1.31 -15.86
C GLU A 699 -34.30 2.55 -15.77
N SER A 700 -33.53 2.70 -14.68
CA SER A 700 -32.70 3.89 -14.45
C SER A 700 -31.42 3.91 -15.29
N PHE A 701 -30.93 5.12 -15.56
CA PHE A 701 -29.60 5.37 -16.12
C PHE A 701 -28.73 6.01 -15.05
N VAL A 702 -27.50 5.53 -14.90
CA VAL A 702 -26.48 6.12 -14.02
C VAL A 702 -25.74 7.19 -14.80
N PHE A 703 -25.78 8.43 -14.31
CA PHE A 703 -25.10 9.57 -14.92
C PHE A 703 -23.85 9.94 -14.12
N SER A 704 -22.73 10.15 -14.82
CA SER A 704 -21.48 10.59 -14.23
C SER A 704 -20.82 11.68 -15.07
N VAL A 705 -20.22 12.65 -14.39
CA VAL A 705 -19.41 13.74 -14.95
C VAL A 705 -17.99 13.69 -14.37
N PRO A 706 -16.95 14.15 -15.09
CA PRO A 706 -15.62 14.28 -14.52
C PRO A 706 -15.63 15.27 -13.34
N PHE A 707 -14.80 15.00 -12.33
CA PHE A 707 -14.63 15.87 -11.16
C PHE A 707 -13.90 17.18 -11.52
N ARG A 708 -14.02 18.21 -10.68
CA ARG A 708 -13.38 19.53 -10.89
C ARG A 708 -12.79 20.12 -9.60
N ASP A 709 -11.79 19.42 -9.06
CA ASP A 709 -11.07 19.84 -7.85
C ASP A 709 -10.01 20.91 -8.15
N GLY A 710 -9.70 21.76 -7.16
CA GLY A 710 -8.75 22.86 -7.31
C GLY A 710 -7.28 22.44 -7.49
N SER A 711 -6.96 21.15 -7.36
CA SER A 711 -5.64 20.57 -7.62
C SER A 711 -5.43 20.13 -9.08
N GLU A 712 -6.52 19.83 -9.81
CA GLU A 712 -6.50 19.38 -11.21
C GLU A 712 -6.93 20.52 -12.16
N ALA A 713 -6.60 21.76 -11.79
CA ALA A 713 -7.19 22.97 -12.37
C ALA A 713 -6.67 23.35 -13.78
N GLU A 714 -5.63 22.69 -14.29
CA GLU A 714 -4.94 23.04 -15.54
C GLU A 714 -5.41 22.21 -16.76
N ASP A 715 -5.84 20.95 -16.59
CA ASP A 715 -5.78 19.96 -17.69
C ASP A 715 -7.07 19.81 -18.54
N PHE A 716 -7.99 20.77 -18.44
CA PHE A 716 -9.14 20.85 -19.36
C PHE A 716 -8.86 21.82 -20.52
N SER A 717 -8.37 21.26 -21.63
CA SER A 717 -7.97 21.90 -22.89
C SER A 717 -9.10 22.58 -23.69
N GLY A 718 -9.93 23.40 -23.04
CA GLY A 718 -11.03 24.16 -23.63
C GLY A 718 -12.22 23.34 -24.14
N LYS A 719 -12.18 22.01 -24.01
CA LYS A 719 -13.22 21.08 -24.44
C LYS A 719 -14.44 21.17 -23.50
N PRO A 720 -15.69 21.20 -24.00
CA PRO A 720 -16.87 21.13 -23.15
C PRO A 720 -16.96 19.75 -22.49
N PRO A 721 -17.40 19.64 -21.21
CA PRO A 721 -17.49 18.36 -20.52
C PRO A 721 -18.36 17.35 -21.27
N LEU A 722 -17.92 16.09 -21.28
CA LEU A 722 -18.76 14.96 -21.66
C LEU A 722 -19.47 14.44 -20.41
N VAL A 723 -20.75 14.11 -20.58
CA VAL A 723 -21.53 13.34 -19.60
C VAL A 723 -21.53 11.89 -20.07
N LEU A 724 -21.23 10.98 -19.15
CA LEU A 724 -21.40 9.55 -19.35
C LEU A 724 -22.74 9.13 -18.74
N ALA A 725 -23.58 8.47 -19.53
CA ALA A 725 -24.72 7.71 -19.03
C ALA A 725 -24.49 6.21 -19.26
N THR A 726 -24.76 5.38 -18.26
CA THR A 726 -24.65 3.92 -18.33
C THR A 726 -25.91 3.22 -17.82
N HIS A 727 -26.16 2.02 -18.33
CA HIS A 727 -27.31 1.19 -17.97
C HIS A 727 -26.94 -0.30 -18.07
N ALA A 728 -27.33 -1.11 -17.08
CA ALA A 728 -27.00 -2.52 -17.03
C ALA A 728 -28.10 -3.39 -17.67
N VAL A 729 -27.67 -4.29 -18.56
CA VAL A 729 -28.52 -5.28 -19.22
C VAL A 729 -28.48 -6.58 -18.44
N PHE A 730 -29.61 -6.93 -17.82
CA PHE A 730 -29.81 -8.20 -17.14
C PHE A 730 -30.54 -9.21 -18.04
N VAL A 731 -30.22 -10.48 -17.86
CA VAL A 731 -30.94 -11.61 -18.48
C VAL A 731 -31.66 -12.38 -17.37
N GLU A 732 -32.97 -12.53 -17.51
CA GLU A 732 -33.79 -13.39 -16.65
C GLU A 732 -34.10 -14.73 -17.35
N SER A 733 -33.95 -15.83 -16.63
CA SER A 733 -34.33 -17.17 -17.07
C SER A 733 -34.82 -18.01 -15.90
N ARG A 734 -36.04 -18.54 -16.00
CA ARG A 734 -36.67 -19.41 -14.98
C ARG A 734 -36.77 -18.79 -13.57
N GLY A 735 -36.85 -17.46 -13.46
CA GLY A 735 -36.86 -16.74 -12.18
C GLY A 735 -35.48 -16.49 -11.57
N HIS A 736 -34.39 -16.80 -12.28
CA HIS A 736 -33.04 -16.38 -11.94
C HIS A 736 -32.62 -15.23 -12.86
N ARG A 737 -31.99 -14.20 -12.30
CA ARG A 737 -31.49 -13.02 -13.03
C ARG A 737 -29.98 -12.88 -12.86
N ALA A 738 -29.29 -12.49 -13.93
CA ALA A 738 -27.85 -12.23 -13.91
C ALA A 738 -27.49 -11.04 -14.82
N PRO A 739 -26.49 -10.21 -14.46
CA PRO A 739 -25.98 -9.17 -15.34
C PRO A 739 -25.23 -9.79 -16.53
N ALA A 740 -25.49 -9.27 -17.74
CA ALA A 740 -24.89 -9.75 -18.99
C ALA A 740 -23.89 -8.75 -19.58
N ALA A 741 -24.29 -7.47 -19.60
CA ALA A 741 -23.51 -6.36 -20.15
C ALA A 741 -23.91 -5.04 -19.51
N VAL A 742 -23.08 -4.01 -19.70
CA VAL A 742 -23.42 -2.61 -19.45
C VAL A 742 -23.28 -1.87 -20.78
N VAL A 743 -24.30 -1.10 -21.14
CA VAL A 743 -24.29 -0.20 -22.30
C VAL A 743 -24.05 1.23 -21.83
N GLY A 744 -23.34 2.02 -22.63
CA GLY A 744 -22.98 3.38 -22.26
C GLY A 744 -22.95 4.36 -23.43
N LEU A 745 -23.23 5.62 -23.11
CA LEU A 745 -23.31 6.74 -24.05
C LEU A 745 -22.52 7.94 -23.50
N HIS A 746 -21.62 8.48 -24.31
CA HIS A 746 -21.06 9.82 -24.11
C HIS A 746 -21.86 10.84 -24.91
N PHE A 747 -22.26 11.94 -24.27
CA PHE A 747 -22.86 13.09 -24.95
C PHE A 747 -22.35 14.41 -24.35
N LYS A 748 -22.48 15.50 -25.13
CA LYS A 748 -22.01 16.82 -24.73
C LYS A 748 -22.91 17.44 -23.65
N LEU A 749 -22.32 17.94 -22.56
CA LEU A 749 -23.04 18.63 -21.48
C LEU A 749 -23.93 19.77 -22.00
N ASP A 750 -23.43 20.56 -22.97
CA ASP A 750 -24.20 21.64 -23.62
C ASP A 750 -25.56 21.20 -24.18
N SER A 751 -25.64 19.94 -24.66
CA SER A 751 -26.86 19.38 -25.23
C SER A 751 -27.88 19.04 -24.14
N LEU A 752 -27.39 18.53 -23.00
CA LEU A 752 -28.21 18.28 -21.81
C LEU A 752 -28.68 19.58 -21.18
N ALA A 753 -27.80 20.56 -21.01
CA ALA A 753 -28.12 21.87 -20.44
C ALA A 753 -29.20 22.59 -21.24
N LYS A 754 -29.07 22.67 -22.58
CA LYS A 754 -30.08 23.27 -23.46
C LYS A 754 -31.41 22.54 -23.40
N HIS A 755 -31.40 21.21 -23.24
CA HIS A 755 -32.65 20.44 -23.11
C HIS A 755 -33.30 20.64 -21.73
N PHE A 756 -32.52 20.59 -20.65
CA PHE A 756 -32.98 20.85 -19.28
C PHE A 756 -33.58 22.24 -19.17
N LEU A 757 -32.88 23.29 -19.60
CA LEU A 757 -33.37 24.67 -19.58
C LEU A 757 -34.66 24.84 -20.39
N ASN A 758 -34.81 24.16 -21.53
CA ASN A 758 -36.06 24.17 -22.32
C ASN A 758 -37.23 23.51 -21.55
N VAL A 759 -36.97 22.40 -20.86
CA VAL A 759 -37.97 21.71 -20.01
C VAL A 759 -38.33 22.53 -18.76
N THR A 760 -37.36 23.17 -18.10
CA THR A 760 -37.57 23.92 -16.86
C THR A 760 -37.99 25.38 -17.04
N SER A 761 -37.93 25.90 -18.28
CA SER A 761 -38.52 27.19 -18.66
C SER A 761 -39.96 27.07 -19.20
N THR A 762 -40.39 25.88 -19.63
CA THR A 762 -41.74 25.63 -20.12
C THR A 762 -42.63 25.05 -19.02
N CYS A 763 -43.75 25.71 -18.74
CA CYS A 763 -44.68 25.27 -17.69
C CYS A 763 -45.87 24.51 -18.25
N THR A 764 -46.17 23.37 -17.62
CA THR A 764 -47.21 22.42 -18.04
C THR A 764 -48.58 23.09 -18.10
N ALA A 765 -49.26 22.95 -19.24
CA ALA A 765 -50.39 23.79 -19.61
C ALA A 765 -51.54 23.79 -18.57
N GLY A 766 -51.81 24.95 -17.97
CA GLY A 766 -53.00 25.14 -17.12
C GLY A 766 -53.03 26.39 -16.26
N SER A 767 -51.89 26.86 -15.71
CA SER A 767 -51.86 28.09 -14.91
C SER A 767 -50.49 28.78 -14.90
N VAL A 768 -50.44 29.96 -14.29
CA VAL A 768 -49.34 30.91 -14.41
C VAL A 768 -48.19 30.55 -13.47
N CYS A 769 -47.14 29.93 -14.03
CA CYS A 769 -45.81 29.98 -13.45
C CYS A 769 -45.38 31.44 -13.26
N LYS A 770 -44.89 31.75 -12.05
CA LYS A 770 -44.28 33.06 -11.75
C LYS A 770 -42.75 33.03 -11.73
N LYS A 771 -42.16 31.83 -11.62
CA LYS A 771 -40.72 31.59 -11.50
C LYS A 771 -40.36 30.31 -12.28
N THR A 772 -39.24 30.33 -12.97
CA THR A 772 -38.70 29.24 -13.81
C THR A 772 -37.18 29.24 -13.73
N CYS A 773 -36.50 28.15 -14.10
CA CYS A 773 -35.02 28.07 -14.12
C CYS A 773 -34.39 28.81 -15.32
N ALA A 774 -34.96 29.95 -15.70
CA ALA A 774 -34.52 30.78 -16.83
C ALA A 774 -34.73 32.28 -16.52
N GLY A 775 -34.68 32.63 -15.24
CA GLY A 775 -34.76 33.99 -14.74
C GLY A 775 -34.17 34.05 -13.33
N ASP A 776 -33.53 35.17 -13.03
CA ASP A 776 -32.55 35.46 -11.97
C ASP A 776 -33.04 35.27 -10.52
N GLU A 777 -34.20 34.63 -10.30
CA GLU A 777 -34.80 34.38 -9.00
C GLU A 777 -34.63 32.93 -8.50
N LEU A 778 -34.16 31.99 -9.33
CA LEU A 778 -34.03 30.56 -9.02
C LEU A 778 -32.70 29.96 -9.52
N ASP A 779 -31.84 29.53 -8.60
CA ASP A 779 -30.72 28.64 -8.93
C ASP A 779 -31.24 27.19 -9.08
N CYS A 780 -30.94 26.55 -10.22
CA CYS A 780 -31.44 25.21 -10.53
C CYS A 780 -30.32 24.20 -10.82
N TYR A 781 -30.26 23.17 -9.98
CA TYR A 781 -29.23 22.13 -10.00
C TYR A 781 -29.80 20.76 -10.35
N ILE A 782 -29.01 19.94 -11.06
CA ILE A 782 -29.19 18.49 -11.14
C ILE A 782 -28.05 17.85 -10.32
N LEU A 783 -28.42 17.07 -9.31
CA LEU A 783 -27.49 16.34 -8.45
C LEU A 783 -27.51 14.84 -8.78
N ASP A 784 -26.39 14.15 -8.56
CA ASP A 784 -26.36 12.68 -8.52
C ASP A 784 -26.85 12.13 -7.17
N ASP A 785 -26.92 10.81 -7.08
CA ASP A 785 -27.30 10.04 -5.88
C ASP A 785 -26.32 10.17 -4.70
N ASN A 786 -25.13 10.75 -4.91
CA ASN A 786 -24.16 11.08 -3.88
C ASN A 786 -24.04 12.60 -3.59
N GLY A 787 -24.77 13.45 -4.30
CA GLY A 787 -24.78 14.91 -4.11
C GLY A 787 -23.72 15.68 -4.91
N PHE A 788 -23.15 15.11 -5.97
CA PHE A 788 -22.32 15.86 -6.94
C PHE A 788 -23.17 16.56 -7.98
N ILE A 789 -22.73 17.73 -8.43
CA ILE A 789 -23.43 18.53 -9.45
C ILE A 789 -23.16 17.94 -10.83
N ILE A 790 -24.18 17.29 -11.43
CA ILE A 790 -24.18 16.89 -12.84
C ILE A 790 -24.39 18.13 -13.72
N LEU A 791 -25.23 19.07 -13.26
CA LEU A 791 -25.59 20.27 -14.01
C LEU A 791 -25.90 21.45 -13.09
N SER A 792 -25.35 22.61 -13.45
CA SER A 792 -25.64 23.95 -12.93
C SER A 792 -25.74 24.91 -14.12
N GLU A 793 -26.30 26.10 -13.91
CA GLU A 793 -26.19 27.21 -14.86
C GLU A 793 -24.72 27.66 -15.03
N ASP A 794 -23.98 27.69 -13.93
CA ASP A 794 -22.53 27.90 -13.94
C ASP A 794 -21.79 26.56 -14.14
N ALA A 795 -21.26 26.36 -15.35
CA ALA A 795 -20.47 25.19 -15.71
C ALA A 795 -19.16 25.03 -14.90
N SER A 796 -18.72 26.04 -14.13
CA SER A 796 -17.60 25.91 -13.18
C SER A 796 -17.93 25.03 -11.97
N GLN A 797 -19.22 24.84 -11.67
CA GLN A 797 -19.73 24.07 -10.52
C GLN A 797 -19.98 22.59 -10.85
N THR A 798 -20.17 22.24 -12.12
CA THR A 798 -20.30 20.85 -12.57
C THR A 798 -19.09 20.02 -12.15
N GLY A 799 -19.32 18.81 -11.62
CA GLY A 799 -18.27 17.92 -11.14
C GLY A 799 -17.78 18.21 -9.71
N ARG A 800 -18.33 19.22 -9.02
CA ARG A 800 -18.07 19.48 -7.59
C ARG A 800 -19.16 18.89 -6.71
N PHE A 801 -18.81 18.66 -5.44
CA PHE A 801 -19.79 18.25 -4.43
C PHE A 801 -20.67 19.44 -4.04
N PHE A 802 -22.00 19.26 -4.01
CA PHE A 802 -22.96 20.35 -3.80
C PHE A 802 -22.76 21.07 -2.46
N GLY A 803 -22.37 20.36 -1.39
CA GLY A 803 -22.08 20.97 -0.10
C GLY A 803 -20.83 21.88 -0.05
N GLN A 804 -19.96 21.84 -1.07
CA GLN A 804 -18.90 22.84 -1.26
C GLN A 804 -19.43 24.15 -1.88
N VAL A 805 -20.60 24.12 -2.53
CA VAL A 805 -21.24 25.25 -3.20
C VAL A 805 -22.30 25.89 -2.29
N ASP A 806 -23.25 25.12 -1.78
CA ASP A 806 -24.14 25.53 -0.67
C ASP A 806 -24.36 24.39 0.33
N GLY A 807 -23.47 24.31 1.32
CA GLY A 807 -23.59 23.40 2.46
C GLY A 807 -24.86 23.61 3.30
N THR A 808 -25.43 24.81 3.35
CA THR A 808 -26.63 25.08 4.16
C THR A 808 -27.87 24.40 3.58
N ILE A 809 -27.92 24.28 2.26
CA ILE A 809 -28.98 23.54 1.56
C ILE A 809 -28.71 22.04 1.64
N MET A 810 -27.45 21.59 1.52
CA MET A 810 -27.12 20.17 1.69
C MET A 810 -27.48 19.65 3.09
N ASP A 811 -27.18 20.40 4.15
CA ASP A 811 -27.61 20.07 5.52
C ASP A 811 -29.14 20.01 5.66
N SER A 812 -29.88 20.88 4.97
CA SER A 812 -31.35 20.81 4.93
C SER A 812 -31.84 19.56 4.21
N LEU A 813 -31.23 19.16 3.10
CA LEU A 813 -31.58 17.93 2.38
C LEU A 813 -31.29 16.67 3.22
N VAL A 814 -30.33 16.72 4.15
CA VAL A 814 -30.09 15.65 5.14
C VAL A 814 -31.13 15.70 6.28
N GLN A 815 -31.47 16.88 6.80
CA GLN A 815 -32.50 17.05 7.83
C GLN A 815 -33.89 16.58 7.33
N ASP A 816 -34.24 16.91 6.08
CA ASP A 816 -35.46 16.46 5.39
C ASP A 816 -35.42 14.97 4.96
N ARG A 817 -34.29 14.28 5.20
CA ARG A 817 -34.05 12.86 4.86
C ARG A 817 -34.17 12.54 3.37
N ILE A 818 -33.73 13.46 2.52
CA ILE A 818 -33.56 13.24 1.08
C ILE A 818 -32.22 12.55 0.83
N TYR A 819 -31.14 13.00 1.48
CA TYR A 819 -29.86 12.29 1.56
C TYR A 819 -29.61 11.75 2.96
N LYS A 820 -29.01 10.56 3.07
CA LYS A 820 -28.38 10.04 4.29
C LYS A 820 -26.91 10.44 4.29
N LYS A 821 -26.44 11.06 5.37
CA LYS A 821 -25.02 11.24 5.67
C LYS A 821 -24.41 9.93 6.17
N VAL A 822 -23.25 9.55 5.65
CA VAL A 822 -22.54 8.30 5.93
C VAL A 822 -21.06 8.62 6.16
N THR A 823 -20.57 8.43 7.38
CA THR A 823 -19.15 8.56 7.69
C THR A 823 -18.40 7.29 7.28
N VAL A 824 -17.35 7.48 6.51
CA VAL A 824 -16.38 6.45 6.09
C VAL A 824 -15.05 6.75 6.78
N HIS A 825 -14.39 5.73 7.32
CA HIS A 825 -13.06 5.83 7.93
C HIS A 825 -12.06 5.07 7.06
N ASP A 826 -10.87 5.63 6.89
CA ASP A 826 -9.78 5.03 6.13
C ASP A 826 -8.51 4.98 6.98
N HIS A 827 -8.20 3.76 7.44
CA HIS A 827 -7.06 3.42 8.28
C HIS A 827 -5.75 3.25 7.48
N GLN A 828 -5.82 3.19 6.16
CA GLN A 828 -4.68 3.21 5.25
C GLN A 828 -4.34 4.65 4.79
N GLY A 829 -4.89 5.65 5.48
CA GLY A 829 -4.77 7.06 5.14
C GLY A 829 -3.34 7.61 5.30
N ARG A 830 -3.10 8.71 4.57
CA ARG A 830 -1.79 9.37 4.49
C ARG A 830 -1.92 10.85 4.79
N CYS A 831 -1.13 11.35 5.72
CA CYS A 831 -1.12 12.75 6.15
C CYS A 831 0.26 13.38 5.91
N PRO A 832 0.34 14.66 5.52
CA PRO A 832 1.60 15.39 5.60
C PRO A 832 2.06 15.49 7.06
N ASP A 833 3.38 15.46 7.31
CA ASP A 833 3.89 15.65 8.67
C ASP A 833 3.48 17.03 9.24
N SER A 834 3.07 16.98 10.50
CA SER A 834 2.39 18.04 11.26
C SER A 834 3.24 19.30 11.50
N ARG A 835 4.53 19.28 11.12
CA ARG A 835 5.42 20.45 11.17
C ARG A 835 4.96 21.62 10.29
N ASN A 836 4.09 21.38 9.30
CA ASN A 836 3.39 22.44 8.55
C ASN A 836 1.86 22.37 8.81
N PRO A 837 1.30 23.17 9.73
CA PRO A 837 -0.13 23.18 10.03
C PRO A 837 -0.95 23.95 8.97
N PHE A 838 -0.99 23.42 7.74
CA PHE A 838 -1.81 23.92 6.63
C PHE A 838 -3.02 23.01 6.34
N SER A 839 -3.79 22.70 7.38
CA SER A 839 -5.17 22.23 7.20
C SER A 839 -6.04 23.39 6.70
N GLY A 840 -6.63 23.26 5.50
CA GLY A 840 -7.34 24.36 4.83
C GLY A 840 -8.69 24.75 5.47
N SER A 841 -8.67 25.64 6.46
CA SER A 841 -9.85 26.45 6.83
C SER A 841 -9.49 27.70 7.65
N SER A 842 -10.30 28.76 7.52
CA SER A 842 -10.28 30.00 8.30
C SER A 842 -8.98 30.83 8.27
N ASN A 843 -8.97 31.86 7.41
CA ASN A 843 -8.03 32.99 7.51
C ASN A 843 -8.26 33.78 8.81
N LYS A 844 -7.65 33.36 9.92
CA LYS A 844 -7.53 34.20 11.12
C LYS A 844 -6.49 35.29 10.87
N LEU A 845 -6.94 36.51 10.58
CA LEU A 845 -6.04 37.65 10.38
C LEU A 845 -5.18 37.89 11.63
N SER A 846 -3.87 37.68 11.50
CA SER A 846 -2.89 38.18 12.48
C SER A 846 -2.79 39.71 12.34
N PRO A 847 -3.14 40.50 13.37
CA PRO A 847 -3.33 41.94 13.25
C PRO A 847 -2.03 42.76 13.13
N LEU A 848 -0.86 42.10 13.13
CA LEU A 848 0.46 42.76 13.20
C LEU A 848 1.14 42.98 11.84
N LYS A 849 0.62 42.40 10.74
CA LYS A 849 1.19 42.61 9.39
C LYS A 849 1.05 44.02 8.77
N PRO A 850 0.09 44.92 9.12
CA PRO A 850 0.07 46.27 8.53
C PRO A 850 1.11 47.22 9.13
N LEU A 851 1.71 46.91 10.29
CA LEU A 851 2.64 47.80 10.97
C LEU A 851 4.00 47.91 10.27
N SER A 852 4.48 46.81 9.67
CA SER A 852 5.77 46.76 8.95
C SER A 852 5.73 47.57 7.66
N TRP A 853 4.59 47.60 6.96
CA TRP A 853 4.39 48.44 5.78
C TRP A 853 4.47 49.94 6.13
N LEU A 854 3.85 50.34 7.24
CA LEU A 854 3.92 51.70 7.77
C LEU A 854 5.37 52.09 8.14
N GLY A 855 6.11 51.19 8.80
CA GLY A 855 7.54 51.39 9.09
C GLY A 855 8.38 51.58 7.83
N GLY A 856 8.23 50.70 6.84
CA GLY A 856 8.94 50.78 5.56
C GLY A 856 8.57 51.99 4.70
N TYR A 857 7.36 52.54 4.85
CA TYR A 857 6.98 53.80 4.23
C TYR A 857 7.69 54.99 4.87
N VAL A 858 7.74 55.05 6.21
CA VAL A 858 8.40 56.15 6.95
C VAL A 858 9.92 56.17 6.72
N THR A 859 10.60 55.02 6.69
CA THR A 859 12.06 54.98 6.44
C THR A 859 12.42 55.48 5.05
N ASN A 860 11.67 55.06 4.01
CA ASN A 860 11.87 55.58 2.65
C ASN A 860 11.56 57.07 2.54
N LEU A 861 10.53 57.57 3.24
CA LEU A 861 10.17 58.99 3.22
C LEU A 861 11.24 59.85 3.92
N LEU A 862 11.90 59.35 4.97
CA LEU A 862 13.05 60.03 5.59
C LEU A 862 14.30 60.01 4.71
N ALA A 863 14.59 58.90 4.03
CA ALA A 863 15.76 58.75 3.16
C ALA A 863 15.78 59.75 1.99
N VAL A 864 14.61 60.13 1.47
CA VAL A 864 14.47 61.12 0.38
C VAL A 864 14.79 62.56 0.82
N TRP A 865 14.64 62.89 2.11
CA TRP A 865 14.84 64.26 2.62
C TRP A 865 16.23 64.52 3.20
N PHE A 866 16.96 63.50 3.64
CA PHE A 866 18.32 63.64 4.18
C PHE A 866 19.34 64.33 3.23
N PRO A 867 19.41 64.04 1.91
CA PRO A 867 20.42 64.67 1.03
C PRO A 867 20.15 66.15 0.71
N LEU A 868 19.12 66.77 1.27
CA LEU A 868 18.80 68.19 1.10
C LEU A 868 19.23 69.09 2.28
N TRP A 869 19.80 68.52 3.35
CA TRP A 869 20.18 69.31 4.55
C TRP A 869 21.69 69.59 4.69
N ASP A 870 22.57 68.70 4.21
CA ASP A 870 24.03 68.80 4.41
C ASP A 870 24.79 69.69 3.40
N THR A 871 24.11 70.48 2.57
CA THR A 871 24.75 71.51 1.73
C THR A 871 25.15 72.78 2.52
N ALA A 872 25.35 72.64 3.83
CA ALA A 872 25.62 73.74 4.75
C ALA A 872 26.60 73.39 5.89
N HIS A 873 27.83 72.94 5.57
CA HIS A 873 29.10 73.48 6.11
C HIS A 873 30.32 72.68 5.59
N ALA A 874 31.28 73.36 4.96
CA ALA A 874 32.50 72.75 4.45
C ALA A 874 33.77 73.50 4.91
N ARG A 875 34.85 72.73 5.14
CA ARG A 875 36.23 73.10 5.53
C ARG A 875 36.49 73.43 7.01
N ALA A 876 37.24 72.54 7.67
CA ALA A 876 38.60 72.84 8.14
C ALA A 876 39.43 71.55 8.37
N HIS A 877 40.72 71.61 8.06
CA HIS A 877 41.81 70.69 8.45
C HIS A 877 42.88 71.59 9.11
N PRO A 878 43.73 71.14 10.08
CA PRO A 878 44.86 70.25 9.75
C PRO A 878 45.38 69.29 10.87
N HIS A 879 46.44 68.55 10.50
CA HIS A 879 47.41 67.70 11.23
C HIS A 879 47.54 67.73 12.77
N GLY A 880 47.93 66.55 13.30
CA GLY A 880 48.56 66.29 14.61
C GLY A 880 49.10 64.84 14.64
N GLU A 881 50.12 64.55 15.45
CA GLU A 881 50.93 63.29 15.42
C GLU A 881 51.02 62.60 16.80
N GLU A 882 51.42 61.31 16.78
CA GLU A 882 52.17 60.53 17.79
C GLU A 882 51.56 60.11 19.17
N GLU A 883 51.81 58.82 19.51
CA GLU A 883 52.19 58.22 20.82
C GLU A 883 51.28 58.29 22.08
N ILE A 884 51.31 57.36 23.06
CA ILE A 884 51.70 55.92 23.17
C ILE A 884 51.02 55.31 24.44
N ASP A 885 51.11 53.98 24.62
CA ASP A 885 50.91 53.12 25.82
C ASP A 885 49.69 52.18 25.81
N TYR A 886 49.75 50.99 26.44
CA TYR A 886 50.73 49.87 26.46
C TYR A 886 50.09 48.74 27.31
N GLU A 887 50.77 47.57 27.34
CA GLU A 887 50.53 46.39 28.19
C GLU A 887 49.27 45.56 27.86
N ASP A 888 49.24 44.22 27.81
CA ASP A 888 50.21 43.08 27.76
C ASP A 888 49.52 41.91 28.55
N TYR A 889 49.78 40.61 28.38
CA TYR A 889 50.13 39.80 27.20
C TYR A 889 49.78 38.32 27.55
N GLU A 890 50.49 37.32 26.98
CA GLU A 890 50.43 35.87 27.30
C GLU A 890 49.07 35.19 26.96
N ASN A 891 48.90 34.54 25.79
CA ASN A 891 49.85 33.88 24.85
C ASN A 891 50.69 32.76 25.51
N GLU A 892 51.33 31.78 24.85
CA GLU A 892 51.47 31.27 23.44
C GLU A 892 51.10 29.74 23.42
N ASP A 893 51.24 28.84 22.43
CA ASP A 893 51.84 28.68 21.08
C ASP A 893 50.75 28.19 20.07
N LEU A 894 50.85 28.03 18.73
CA LEU A 894 51.91 27.81 17.69
C LEU A 894 52.32 26.32 17.46
N GLU A 895 52.68 25.82 16.26
CA GLU A 895 52.95 26.32 14.88
C GLU A 895 52.53 25.17 13.88
N SER A 896 52.47 25.23 12.53
CA SER A 896 52.69 26.23 11.46
C SER A 896 51.99 25.82 10.11
N ASP A 897 51.73 26.80 9.24
CA ASP A 897 51.94 26.96 7.76
C ASP A 897 51.89 25.73 6.77
N ASP A 898 51.60 25.85 5.46
CA ASP A 898 51.76 26.98 4.51
C ASP A 898 50.83 26.87 3.24
N GLU A 899 50.82 27.87 2.36
CA GLU A 899 49.90 28.00 1.19
C GLU A 899 50.24 27.18 -0.08
N LEU A 900 49.24 26.94 -0.95
CA LEU A 900 49.28 27.34 -2.38
C LEU A 900 47.94 27.10 -3.14
N ASP A 901 47.52 28.07 -3.97
CA ASP A 901 46.29 28.04 -4.77
C ASP A 901 46.58 27.81 -6.28
N ARG A 902 45.76 26.99 -6.98
CA ARG A 902 45.72 26.95 -8.45
C ARG A 902 44.51 26.25 -9.12
N ASP A 903 43.52 27.09 -9.45
CA ASP A 903 42.87 27.21 -10.78
C ASP A 903 41.94 26.09 -11.34
N ARG A 904 41.13 26.49 -12.33
CA ARG A 904 40.10 25.69 -13.03
C ARG A 904 40.65 25.02 -14.30
N GLY A 905 40.10 23.87 -14.68
CA GLY A 905 40.36 23.24 -15.98
C GLY A 905 39.31 22.22 -16.43
N THR A 906 38.45 22.60 -17.38
CA THR A 906 37.46 21.73 -18.03
C THR A 906 38.02 21.07 -19.29
N TYR A 907 37.69 19.79 -19.55
CA TYR A 907 37.94 19.14 -20.84
C TYR A 907 36.74 18.28 -21.27
N GLU A 908 36.25 18.50 -22.48
CA GLU A 908 35.22 17.68 -23.15
C GLU A 908 35.87 16.55 -23.96
N ILE A 909 35.20 15.40 -24.12
CA ILE A 909 35.47 14.47 -25.24
C ILE A 909 34.16 13.98 -25.90
N ILE A 910 33.79 14.73 -26.93
CA ILE A 910 33.12 14.36 -28.19
C ILE A 910 32.87 12.86 -28.42
N ILE A 911 31.64 12.51 -28.84
CA ILE A 911 31.37 11.47 -29.85
C ILE A 911 30.36 12.01 -30.89
N ASP A 912 30.82 12.22 -32.14
CA ASP A 912 29.95 12.28 -33.33
C ASP A 912 29.38 10.86 -33.61
N GLY A 913 28.20 10.63 -34.18
CA GLY A 913 27.28 11.49 -34.93
C GLY A 913 26.58 10.66 -36.03
N ILE A 914 25.61 11.30 -36.70
CA ILE A 914 24.79 10.91 -37.88
C ILE A 914 23.31 10.63 -37.53
N GLY A 915 22.32 11.40 -38.01
CA GLY A 915 22.39 12.65 -38.77
C GLY A 915 21.03 13.10 -39.36
N ALA A 916 20.97 14.36 -39.82
CA ALA A 916 19.79 15.11 -40.33
C ALA A 916 18.70 15.42 -39.26
N SER A 917 18.02 16.58 -39.29
CA SER A 917 17.77 17.53 -40.39
C SER A 917 17.91 19.02 -40.02
N ASP A 918 18.03 19.85 -41.07
CA ASP A 918 17.75 21.29 -41.24
C ASP A 918 17.77 22.32 -40.08
N ARG A 919 18.31 23.51 -40.41
CA ARG A 919 18.21 24.76 -39.64
C ARG A 919 16.96 25.54 -40.01
N HIS A 920 16.40 26.29 -39.07
CA HIS A 920 15.95 27.66 -39.33
C HIS A 920 16.02 28.53 -38.06
N ASP A 921 16.41 29.80 -38.24
CA ASP A 921 16.62 30.77 -37.16
C ASP A 921 15.30 31.36 -36.62
N VAL A 922 15.30 31.73 -35.33
CA VAL A 922 14.24 32.53 -34.67
C VAL A 922 14.92 33.71 -33.94
N PRO A 923 14.42 34.95 -34.07
CA PRO A 923 15.18 36.15 -33.71
C PRO A 923 15.21 36.48 -32.21
N VAL A 924 16.20 37.32 -31.85
CA VAL A 924 16.45 37.85 -30.50
C VAL A 924 15.27 38.66 -29.96
N VAL A 925 14.92 38.43 -28.69
CA VAL A 925 14.02 39.27 -27.89
C VAL A 925 14.79 39.86 -26.71
N SER A 926 14.53 41.12 -26.38
CA SER A 926 15.24 41.87 -25.33
C SER A 926 14.95 41.35 -23.90
N PRO A 927 15.89 41.51 -22.95
CA PRO A 927 15.70 41.04 -21.58
C PRO A 927 14.60 41.82 -20.84
N GLY A 928 13.69 41.09 -20.20
CA GLY A 928 12.74 41.65 -19.23
C GLY A 928 13.39 41.95 -17.87
N PRO A 929 12.62 42.50 -16.91
CA PRO A 929 13.10 42.73 -15.55
C PRO A 929 13.50 41.40 -14.87
N PRO A 930 14.39 41.43 -13.85
CA PRO A 930 14.82 40.22 -13.16
C PRO A 930 13.61 39.51 -12.54
N ARG A 931 13.42 38.24 -12.93
CA ARG A 931 12.54 37.33 -12.17
C ARG A 931 13.15 37.13 -10.78
N GLU A 932 12.30 37.06 -9.76
CA GLU A 932 12.69 36.44 -8.50
C GLU A 932 13.26 35.04 -8.80
N PRO A 933 14.27 34.56 -8.04
CA PRO A 933 14.70 33.18 -8.18
C PRO A 933 13.49 32.26 -7.97
N PRO A 934 13.40 31.12 -8.68
CA PRO A 934 12.38 30.13 -8.38
C PRO A 934 12.45 29.83 -6.89
N ARG A 935 11.31 29.99 -6.18
CA ARG A 935 11.21 29.41 -4.83
C ARG A 935 11.51 27.93 -5.01
N GLU A 936 12.50 27.43 -4.27
CA GLU A 936 12.83 26.00 -4.29
C GLU A 936 11.54 25.21 -4.17
N ALA A 937 11.34 24.25 -5.08
CA ALA A 937 10.18 23.38 -5.04
C ALA A 937 10.10 22.80 -3.63
N ALA A 938 8.94 22.97 -2.97
CA ALA A 938 8.79 22.58 -1.58
C ALA A 938 9.16 21.10 -1.47
N ARG A 939 10.25 20.79 -0.74
CA ARG A 939 10.70 19.42 -0.50
C ARG A 939 9.47 18.61 -0.07
N SER A 940 9.24 17.49 -0.75
CA SER A 940 8.09 16.62 -0.53
C SER A 940 7.89 16.43 0.97
N ALA A 941 6.77 16.94 1.49
CA ALA A 941 6.52 16.95 2.92
C ALA A 941 6.43 15.49 3.37
N ALA A 942 7.31 15.08 4.30
CA ALA A 942 7.38 13.69 4.75
C ALA A 942 5.98 13.20 5.12
N VAL A 943 5.53 12.15 4.44
CA VAL A 943 4.19 11.60 4.61
C VAL A 943 4.21 10.61 5.76
N ARG A 944 3.23 10.71 6.66
CA ARG A 944 3.04 9.78 7.78
C ARG A 944 1.71 9.05 7.64
N PRO A 945 1.61 7.80 8.13
CA PRO A 945 0.33 7.11 8.20
C PRO A 945 -0.62 7.83 9.18
N CYS A 946 -1.90 7.82 8.88
CA CYS A 946 -2.95 8.38 9.72
C CYS A 946 -4.33 7.82 9.37
N ASP A 947 -5.20 7.70 10.38
CA ASP A 947 -6.63 7.56 10.12
C ASP A 947 -7.16 8.83 9.44
N THR A 948 -7.91 8.67 8.36
CA THR A 948 -8.70 9.75 7.76
C THR A 948 -10.18 9.40 7.81
N SER A 949 -11.06 10.40 7.67
CA SER A 949 -12.51 10.19 7.68
C SER A 949 -13.21 11.11 6.71
N ALA A 950 -14.02 10.53 5.83
CA ALA A 950 -14.83 11.24 4.85
C ALA A 950 -16.31 11.24 5.26
N GLU A 951 -16.97 12.38 5.12
CA GLU A 951 -18.42 12.51 5.31
C GLU A 951 -19.10 12.46 3.93
N LEU A 952 -19.65 11.31 3.58
CA LEU A 952 -20.22 11.04 2.26
C LEU A 952 -21.76 10.94 2.33
N PHE A 953 -22.42 10.97 1.18
CA PHE A 953 -23.87 11.09 1.10
C PHE A 953 -24.46 10.06 0.14
N THR A 954 -25.68 9.60 0.43
CA THR A 954 -26.42 8.64 -0.41
C THR A 954 -27.92 8.92 -0.40
N LEU A 955 -28.57 8.86 -1.56
CA LEU A 955 -29.95 9.30 -1.78
C LEU A 955 -31.00 8.30 -1.25
N GLN A 956 -31.99 8.78 -0.48
CA GLN A 956 -33.07 7.95 0.07
C GLN A 956 -34.27 7.88 -0.89
N SER A 957 -34.18 7.06 -1.94
CA SER A 957 -35.22 6.87 -2.97
C SER A 957 -36.63 6.62 -2.43
N THR A 958 -36.76 5.88 -1.32
CA THR A 958 -38.04 5.60 -0.65
C THR A 958 -38.76 6.86 -0.14
N ARG A 959 -38.04 7.96 0.12
CA ARG A 959 -38.63 9.26 0.50
C ARG A 959 -39.08 10.06 -0.71
N LEU A 960 -38.32 10.03 -1.80
CA LEU A 960 -38.69 10.68 -3.07
C LEU A 960 -40.01 10.13 -3.63
N ASN A 961 -40.17 8.80 -3.66
CA ASN A 961 -41.34 8.15 -4.25
C ASN A 961 -42.61 8.25 -3.37
N ALA A 962 -42.47 8.57 -2.08
CA ALA A 962 -43.57 8.72 -1.13
C ALA A 962 -44.08 10.17 -0.99
N ALA A 963 -43.43 11.14 -1.63
CA ALA A 963 -43.65 12.57 -1.38
C ALA A 963 -44.28 13.31 -2.56
N GLN A 964 -45.30 14.12 -2.27
CA GLN A 964 -45.54 15.33 -3.06
C GLN A 964 -44.30 16.23 -2.95
N PRO A 965 -43.90 16.96 -4.02
CA PRO A 965 -42.63 17.68 -4.11
C PRO A 965 -42.37 18.55 -2.87
N LEU A 966 -41.43 18.08 -2.04
CA LEU A 966 -41.21 18.56 -0.67
C LEU A 966 -40.88 20.05 -0.69
N LYS A 967 -41.50 20.83 0.21
CA LYS A 967 -41.39 22.28 0.26
C LYS A 967 -40.80 22.70 1.60
N GLY A 968 -39.48 22.59 1.70
CA GLY A 968 -38.72 22.96 2.89
C GLY A 968 -38.76 24.48 3.14
N LYS A 969 -38.97 24.87 4.40
CA LYS A 969 -38.73 26.25 4.84
C LYS A 969 -37.49 26.24 5.73
N LEU A 970 -36.36 26.74 5.24
CA LEU A 970 -35.20 26.97 6.08
C LEU A 970 -35.54 28.08 7.09
N THR A 971 -35.59 27.74 8.36
CA THR A 971 -35.79 28.70 9.47
C THR A 971 -34.50 29.03 10.21
N ASN A 972 -33.42 28.29 9.94
CA ASN A 972 -32.16 28.36 10.69
C ASN A 972 -31.02 28.99 9.88
N CYS A 973 -31.32 30.01 9.07
CA CYS A 973 -30.27 30.93 8.62
C CYS A 973 -29.78 31.76 9.82
N HIS A 974 -28.49 32.14 9.80
CA HIS A 974 -27.85 32.88 10.90
C HIS A 974 -28.52 34.24 11.24
N ASN A 975 -28.06 34.86 12.33
CA ASN A 975 -28.51 36.12 12.97
C ASN A 975 -28.82 37.35 12.07
N SER A 976 -28.60 37.29 10.75
CA SER A 976 -29.05 38.30 9.78
C SER A 976 -30.54 38.18 9.39
N GLY A 977 -31.19 37.03 9.65
CA GLY A 977 -32.65 36.90 9.57
C GLY A 977 -33.27 36.77 8.17
N CYS A 978 -32.49 36.47 7.14
CA CYS A 978 -33.02 36.17 5.80
C CYS A 978 -33.71 34.80 5.77
N GLU A 979 -34.89 34.70 5.15
CA GLU A 979 -35.48 33.40 4.79
C GLU A 979 -34.89 32.89 3.47
N ARG A 980 -34.75 31.56 3.35
CA ARG A 980 -34.64 30.84 2.07
C ARG A 980 -35.59 29.64 2.11
N LYS A 981 -36.06 29.17 0.96
CA LYS A 981 -36.93 27.99 0.85
C LYS A 981 -36.40 27.08 -0.24
N SER A 982 -36.52 25.78 -0.02
CA SER A 982 -36.03 24.72 -0.90
C SER A 982 -37.20 23.90 -1.42
N ARG A 983 -37.06 23.32 -2.61
CA ARG A 983 -38.02 22.37 -3.14
C ARG A 983 -37.31 21.23 -3.87
N SER A 984 -37.84 20.02 -3.77
CA SER A 984 -37.36 18.85 -4.52
C SER A 984 -38.50 18.14 -5.24
N SER A 985 -38.16 17.40 -6.29
CA SER A 985 -39.08 16.63 -7.14
C SER A 985 -38.51 15.24 -7.44
N HIS A 986 -39.24 14.39 -8.17
CA HIS A 986 -38.77 13.03 -8.50
C HIS A 986 -37.52 13.07 -9.40
N ALA A 987 -36.50 12.30 -9.00
CA ALA A 987 -35.09 12.47 -9.35
C ALA A 987 -34.50 13.84 -8.94
N ALA A 988 -33.21 13.85 -8.57
CA ALA A 988 -32.61 14.87 -7.69
C ALA A 988 -32.30 16.23 -8.37
N ALA A 989 -33.33 16.85 -8.95
CA ALA A 989 -33.35 18.29 -9.19
C ALA A 989 -33.78 19.02 -7.90
N ALA A 990 -32.95 19.97 -7.45
CA ALA A 990 -33.16 20.74 -6.23
C ALA A 990 -33.28 22.24 -6.54
N PRO A 991 -34.43 22.72 -7.06
CA PRO A 991 -34.69 24.14 -7.22
C PRO A 991 -34.70 24.88 -5.87
N VAL A 992 -33.75 25.79 -5.71
CA VAL A 992 -33.74 26.76 -4.61
C VAL A 992 -34.72 27.87 -4.98
N GLN A 993 -35.71 28.16 -4.13
CA GLN A 993 -36.83 29.02 -4.52
C GLN A 993 -37.37 29.87 -3.38
N ASP A 994 -37.30 31.19 -3.50
CA ASP A 994 -38.20 32.06 -2.73
C ASP A 994 -39.59 32.13 -3.37
N LEU A 995 -40.47 31.21 -2.94
CA LEU A 995 -41.92 31.08 -3.16
C LEU A 995 -42.57 31.17 -4.57
N CYS A 996 -43.28 30.08 -4.89
CA CYS A 996 -44.51 29.93 -5.72
C CYS A 996 -44.31 29.44 -7.18
N SER A 997 -45.09 28.47 -7.70
CA SER A 997 -46.36 27.87 -7.21
C SER A 997 -46.49 26.34 -7.53
N GLN A 998 -47.72 25.81 -7.64
CA GLN A 998 -48.04 24.37 -7.68
C GLN A 998 -47.83 23.72 -9.06
N TYR A 999 -46.59 23.33 -9.39
CA TYR A 999 -46.33 22.43 -10.52
C TYR A 999 -45.44 21.25 -10.15
N SER A 1000 -45.75 20.08 -10.72
CA SER A 1000 -44.81 18.96 -10.84
C SER A 1000 -44.04 19.15 -12.15
N PRO A 1001 -42.69 19.11 -12.15
CA PRO A 1001 -41.95 18.95 -13.39
C PRO A 1001 -42.22 17.55 -13.97
N PRO A 1002 -41.96 17.32 -15.27
CA PRO A 1002 -41.89 15.97 -15.82
C PRO A 1002 -40.82 15.17 -15.07
N SER A 1003 -41.10 13.90 -14.81
CA SER A 1003 -40.15 12.97 -14.23
C SER A 1003 -39.01 12.67 -15.22
N LEU A 1004 -37.85 12.23 -14.72
CA LEU A 1004 -36.67 11.89 -15.54
C LEU A 1004 -36.96 10.81 -16.61
N TYR A 1005 -38.07 10.04 -16.47
CA TYR A 1005 -38.67 9.19 -17.51
C TYR A 1005 -39.00 9.90 -18.86
N ASP A 1006 -39.11 11.23 -18.93
CA ASP A 1006 -39.28 11.97 -20.20
C ASP A 1006 -37.94 12.21 -20.95
N LEU A 1007 -36.81 11.78 -20.35
CA LEU A 1007 -35.48 11.82 -20.96
C LEU A 1007 -35.05 10.46 -21.55
N SER A 1008 -35.87 9.41 -21.39
CA SER A 1008 -35.70 8.05 -21.96
C SER A 1008 -36.63 7.72 -23.15
#